data_AF-A0A1Z5SUY5-F1
#
_entry.id   AF-A0A1Z5SUY5-F1
#
_cell.length_a   1.000
_cell.length_b   1.000
_cell.length_c   1.000
_cell.angle_alpha   90.00
_cell.angle_beta   90.00
_cell.angle_gamma   90.00
#
_symmetry.space_group_name_H-M   'P 1'
#
loop_
_entity.id
_entity.type
_entity.pdbx_description
1 polymer ?
#
loop_
_entity_poly.entity_id
_entity_poly.type
_entity_poly.pdbx_seq_one_letter_code
_entity_poly.pdbx_strand_id
1 'polypeptide(L)'
;MNFSSSTLESGDLLHSNLNHVLPGLQDIKVSRTWFSTEDGDLAFSFTLQNTGSNPIELGSLGMPIEFNNIFTGRTAVETTNKCVLVDPYIGLNAGYLQVTRITGTGPNLVVTPLNADSKFEAWRFLDEPQDVPLGYQVQTYEGNYAWEVFTQAYAEKEWQGVQPWNEPSSRTLDPGENLTVGLKFSLAEDVQRTEETVARNDVPENRTWIAGLSDEGGAGSFLAAAMKQAFTPDASEVAKLEEFVEKVVWGRLQIDSGNETYAVRKSLFFYQPELVPGYEYDPYFNWTAVPGLTWDKEAAYLINRAYDYVHVSALYWGLYRAGRTHGLVCQQTSDWYLMQAYHTIVFATSNGTDGEPNTAYADLGLMGETVWGYILSDLRLENHTAEAAHLEDLMLRRQQIWASLPDPYGSEMAWDSTGEEGVYYWSNYFNDTSTAQKTVNAIRGYMPTIAHWGWNGNARRYWDFLYAGDIKLARIERQIHHYGSGLNALALLDNYRQAADPESTKAIYDLRVGYGGIQGPLSNIDAGGFGSMAFHSYPDTLRWDAYSGDYGPNFLGHVLGAATYLLNHPIFGWISFGGNVHQDNGSIVVVEPRDMLRKRIFVAPVGLWVTIDAGVISSFSYDLGSREVELCIESDVSSKSHWKQHGSRGSHNNVMLQWEHKVLEALF
;
A
#
# COMPACT_ATOMS: atom_id res chain seq x y z
N MET A 1 24.07 3.01 -48.75
CA MET A 1 23.64 4.36 -48.33
C MET A 1 24.66 4.85 -47.33
N ASN A 2 25.29 6.01 -47.56
CA ASN A 2 26.27 6.58 -46.63
C ASN A 2 25.51 7.33 -45.54
N PHE A 3 25.29 6.70 -44.39
CA PHE A 3 24.89 7.40 -43.17
C PHE A 3 26.13 8.16 -42.68
N SER A 4 26.12 9.50 -42.76
CA SER A 4 27.18 10.32 -42.18
C SER A 4 27.08 10.23 -40.65
N SER A 5 28.05 9.59 -40.00
CA SER A 5 28.15 9.60 -38.54
C SER A 5 28.48 11.03 -38.10
N SER A 6 27.50 11.75 -37.54
CA SER A 6 27.80 12.89 -36.68
C SER A 6 28.44 12.39 -35.39
N THR A 7 29.23 13.25 -34.76
CA THR A 7 29.88 13.00 -33.47
C THR A 7 28.87 12.49 -32.44
N LEU A 8 29.04 11.25 -31.99
CA LEU A 8 28.25 10.62 -30.92
C LEU A 8 28.59 11.30 -29.59
N GLU A 9 27.58 11.60 -28.77
CA GLU A 9 27.80 11.96 -27.37
C GLU A 9 28.16 10.70 -26.56
N SER A 10 28.71 10.88 -25.36
CA SER A 10 29.12 9.77 -24.49
C SER A 10 27.88 8.97 -24.03
N GLY A 11 27.63 7.82 -24.64
CA GLY A 11 26.51 6.92 -24.28
C GLY A 11 25.65 6.49 -25.46
N ASP A 12 25.72 7.21 -26.59
CA ASP A 12 24.97 6.87 -27.80
C ASP A 12 25.56 5.63 -28.50
N LEU A 13 24.69 4.68 -28.84
CA LEU A 13 25.03 3.53 -29.68
C LEU A 13 25.03 3.91 -31.16
N LEU A 14 24.05 4.71 -31.59
CA LEU A 14 23.90 5.13 -32.99
C LEU A 14 23.06 6.40 -33.11
N HIS A 15 23.58 7.43 -33.78
CA HIS A 15 22.83 8.64 -34.15
C HIS A 15 22.63 8.74 -35.67
N SER A 16 21.47 9.19 -36.13
CA SER A 16 21.12 9.32 -37.56
C SER A 16 20.28 10.56 -37.83
N ASN A 17 20.68 11.38 -38.82
CA ASN A 17 19.84 12.45 -39.36
C ASN A 17 18.91 11.89 -40.45
N LEU A 18 17.60 12.09 -40.29
CA LEU A 18 16.56 11.51 -41.14
C LEU A 18 15.96 12.48 -42.16
N ASN A 19 16.41 13.74 -42.21
CA ASN A 19 15.86 14.73 -43.16
C ASN A 19 15.90 14.26 -44.62
N HIS A 20 16.93 13.52 -45.01
CA HIS A 20 17.09 13.02 -46.37
C HIS A 20 16.07 11.92 -46.77
N VAL A 21 15.48 11.23 -45.80
CA VAL A 21 14.42 10.23 -46.03
C VAL A 21 13.02 10.78 -45.75
N LEU A 22 12.92 12.03 -45.29
CA LEU A 22 11.67 12.75 -45.05
C LEU A 22 11.62 14.06 -45.87
N PRO A 23 11.71 14.00 -47.22
CA PRO A 23 11.89 15.19 -48.05
C PRO A 23 10.71 16.17 -48.03
N GLY A 24 9.55 15.77 -47.51
CA GLY A 24 8.38 16.63 -47.33
C GLY A 24 8.46 17.57 -46.13
N LEU A 25 9.42 17.38 -45.21
CA LEU A 25 9.57 18.17 -43.99
C LEU A 25 10.67 19.23 -44.17
N GLN A 26 10.34 20.36 -44.81
CA GLN A 26 11.31 21.42 -45.12
C GLN A 26 11.78 22.20 -43.89
N ASP A 27 10.87 22.46 -42.95
CA ASP A 27 11.11 23.29 -41.75
C ASP A 27 11.25 22.46 -40.46
N ILE A 28 11.35 21.13 -40.56
CA ILE A 28 11.58 20.25 -39.42
C ILE A 28 12.85 19.44 -39.64
N LYS A 29 13.78 19.51 -38.68
CA LYS A 29 14.92 18.59 -38.60
C LYS A 29 14.53 17.39 -37.75
N VAL A 30 14.79 16.19 -38.26
CA VAL A 30 14.49 14.93 -37.56
C VAL A 30 15.78 14.15 -37.39
N SER A 31 16.13 13.83 -36.15
CA SER A 31 17.21 12.90 -35.82
C SER A 31 16.69 11.72 -35.01
N ARG A 32 17.33 10.56 -35.17
CA ARG A 32 17.10 9.37 -34.36
C ARG A 32 18.36 8.98 -33.62
N THR A 33 18.24 8.65 -32.34
CA THR A 33 19.33 8.13 -31.51
C THR A 33 18.94 6.78 -30.92
N TRP A 34 19.86 5.81 -30.95
CA TRP A 34 19.80 4.58 -30.18
C TRP A 34 20.83 4.65 -29.07
N PHE A 35 20.47 4.21 -27.88
CA PHE A 35 21.35 4.24 -26.70
C PHE A 35 20.98 3.11 -25.74
N SER A 36 21.90 2.79 -24.83
CA SER A 36 21.60 1.93 -23.68
C SER A 36 21.18 2.81 -22.51
N THR A 37 20.10 2.44 -21.82
CA THR A 37 19.72 3.09 -20.55
C THR A 37 20.69 2.68 -19.44
N GLU A 38 20.68 3.40 -18.32
CA GLU A 38 21.51 3.07 -17.16
C GLU A 38 21.25 1.65 -16.62
N ASP A 39 20.00 1.20 -16.71
CA ASP A 39 19.57 -0.15 -16.30
C ASP A 39 19.97 -1.26 -17.30
N GLY A 40 20.65 -0.91 -18.39
CA GLY A 40 21.11 -1.83 -19.43
C GLY A 40 20.07 -2.20 -20.48
N ASP A 41 18.90 -1.55 -20.48
CA ASP A 41 17.88 -1.72 -21.51
C ASP A 41 18.26 -0.97 -22.80
N LEU A 42 17.67 -1.39 -23.92
CA LEU A 42 17.85 -0.70 -25.20
C LEU A 42 16.77 0.37 -25.33
N ALA A 43 17.14 1.57 -25.76
CA ALA A 43 16.18 2.63 -26.07
C ALA A 43 16.48 3.27 -27.43
N PHE A 44 15.44 3.85 -28.02
CA PHE A 44 15.60 4.81 -29.11
C PHE A 44 14.77 6.06 -28.87
N SER A 45 15.20 7.18 -29.43
CA SER A 45 14.44 8.42 -29.51
C SER A 45 14.48 9.04 -30.91
N PHE A 46 13.45 9.79 -31.25
CA PHE A 46 13.38 10.73 -32.35
C PHE A 46 13.27 12.14 -31.78
N THR A 47 14.16 13.04 -32.22
CA THR A 47 14.08 14.46 -31.92
C THR A 47 13.65 15.22 -33.16
N LEU A 48 12.55 15.94 -33.05
CA LEU A 48 11.99 16.84 -34.06
C LEU A 48 12.29 18.27 -33.64
N GLN A 49 12.96 19.03 -34.48
CA GLN A 49 13.27 20.45 -34.25
C GLN A 49 12.60 21.31 -35.32
N ASN A 50 11.85 22.33 -34.90
CA ASN A 50 11.36 23.35 -35.81
C ASN A 50 12.51 24.30 -36.21
N THR A 51 12.98 24.21 -37.45
CA THR A 51 14.03 25.07 -38.00
C THR A 51 13.48 26.26 -38.80
N GLY A 52 12.16 26.37 -38.93
CA GLY A 52 11.47 27.45 -39.62
C GLY A 52 11.27 28.69 -38.75
N SER A 53 10.58 29.68 -39.31
CA SER A 53 10.27 30.94 -38.62
C SER A 53 8.85 31.02 -38.05
N ASN A 54 8.02 29.99 -38.27
CA ASN A 54 6.62 29.94 -37.83
C ASN A 54 6.40 28.72 -36.92
N PRO A 55 5.45 28.77 -35.97
CA PRO A 55 5.02 27.59 -35.24
C PRO A 55 4.50 26.50 -36.19
N ILE A 56 4.80 25.23 -35.89
CA ILE A 56 4.36 24.07 -36.67
C ILE A 56 3.56 23.12 -35.78
N GLU A 57 2.34 22.80 -36.16
CA GLU A 57 1.53 21.80 -35.48
C GLU A 57 1.83 20.39 -35.99
N LEU A 58 2.13 19.49 -35.06
CA LEU A 58 2.20 18.05 -35.25
C LEU A 58 0.84 17.44 -34.95
N GLY A 59 -0.04 17.43 -35.94
CA GLY A 59 -1.38 16.85 -35.83
C GLY A 59 -1.37 15.32 -35.70
N SER A 60 -0.34 14.65 -36.21
CA SER A 60 -0.13 13.22 -35.99
C SER A 60 1.36 12.90 -35.94
N LEU A 61 1.75 12.01 -35.04
CA LEU A 61 3.13 11.55 -34.91
C LEU A 61 3.12 10.11 -34.41
N GLY A 62 3.72 9.21 -35.17
CA GLY A 62 3.81 7.80 -34.81
C GLY A 62 5.20 7.22 -35.05
N MET A 63 5.55 6.21 -34.25
CA MET A 63 6.79 5.46 -34.36
C MET A 63 6.49 4.06 -34.90
N PRO A 64 7.08 3.63 -36.03
CA PRO A 64 6.82 2.32 -36.59
C PRO A 64 7.38 1.21 -35.71
N ILE A 65 6.58 0.17 -35.49
CA ILE A 65 6.89 -1.02 -34.70
C ILE A 65 6.86 -2.24 -35.63
N GLU A 66 8.03 -2.64 -36.07
CA GLU A 66 8.23 -3.70 -37.06
C GLU A 66 8.94 -4.90 -36.41
N PHE A 67 8.18 -5.69 -35.65
CA PHE A 67 8.67 -6.97 -35.15
C PHE A 67 8.39 -8.09 -36.16
N ASN A 68 9.22 -9.14 -36.14
CA ASN A 68 9.08 -10.22 -37.10
C ASN A 68 7.85 -11.11 -36.80
N ASN A 69 6.69 -10.75 -37.36
CA ASN A 69 5.44 -11.49 -37.30
C ASN A 69 5.02 -12.04 -38.69
N ILE A 70 5.97 -12.16 -39.61
CA ILE A 70 5.74 -12.65 -40.98
C ILE A 70 5.71 -14.19 -41.00
N PHE A 71 4.53 -14.82 -41.05
CA PHE A 71 4.47 -16.29 -41.08
C PHE A 71 4.63 -16.86 -42.49
N THR A 72 4.45 -16.03 -43.51
CA THR A 72 4.44 -16.40 -44.91
C THR A 72 5.78 -16.98 -45.36
N GLY A 73 5.73 -18.12 -46.05
CA GLY A 73 6.92 -18.81 -46.56
C GLY A 73 7.76 -19.53 -45.49
N ARG A 74 7.27 -19.64 -44.25
CA ARG A 74 7.95 -20.35 -43.15
C ARG A 74 7.25 -21.66 -42.81
N THR A 75 8.02 -22.66 -42.42
CA THR A 75 7.47 -23.88 -41.79
C THR A 75 6.94 -23.58 -40.40
N ALA A 76 6.07 -24.42 -39.84
CA ALA A 76 5.58 -24.25 -38.46
C ALA A 76 6.71 -24.10 -37.43
N VAL A 77 7.76 -24.93 -37.55
CA VAL A 77 8.95 -24.86 -36.66
C VAL A 77 9.68 -23.53 -36.80
N GLU A 78 9.83 -23.03 -38.03
CA GLU A 78 10.47 -21.74 -38.26
C GLU A 78 9.63 -20.58 -37.75
N THR A 79 8.30 -20.63 -37.94
CA THR A 79 7.38 -19.63 -37.38
C THR A 79 7.48 -19.60 -35.86
N THR A 80 7.40 -20.76 -35.20
CA THR A 80 7.54 -20.84 -33.73
C THR A 80 8.89 -20.31 -33.23
N ASN A 81 9.99 -20.61 -33.92
CA ASN A 81 11.33 -20.25 -33.46
C ASN A 81 11.77 -18.82 -33.81
N LYS A 82 11.25 -18.24 -34.90
CA LYS A 82 11.74 -16.98 -35.47
C LYS A 82 10.77 -15.81 -35.34
N CYS A 83 9.50 -16.06 -35.01
CA CYS A 83 8.47 -15.03 -34.98
C CYS A 83 8.03 -14.67 -33.55
N VAL A 84 7.40 -13.51 -33.45
CA VAL A 84 6.77 -12.98 -32.23
C VAL A 84 5.35 -12.51 -32.53
N LEU A 85 4.55 -12.39 -31.48
CA LEU A 85 3.28 -11.67 -31.47
C LEU A 85 3.47 -10.36 -30.71
N VAL A 86 2.77 -9.31 -31.13
CA VAL A 86 2.87 -7.96 -30.55
C VAL A 86 1.49 -7.49 -30.16
N ASP A 87 1.26 -7.34 -28.86
CA ASP A 87 -0.04 -6.99 -28.30
C ASP A 87 0.05 -5.64 -27.57
N PRO A 88 -0.83 -4.67 -27.88
CA PRO A 88 -0.79 -3.34 -27.30
C PRO A 88 -1.67 -3.17 -26.07
N TYR A 89 -1.15 -2.46 -25.07
CA TYR A 89 -1.94 -1.75 -24.07
C TYR A 89 -1.88 -0.24 -24.37
N ILE A 90 -2.95 0.30 -24.96
CA ILE A 90 -3.02 1.70 -25.44
C ILE A 90 -3.38 2.65 -24.27
N GLY A 91 -2.56 2.63 -23.22
CA GLY A 91 -2.79 3.30 -21.94
C GLY A 91 -2.08 4.65 -21.78
N LEU A 92 -1.89 5.43 -22.86
CA LEU A 92 -1.17 6.71 -22.84
C LEU A 92 0.25 6.56 -22.28
N ASN A 93 0.63 7.32 -21.26
CA ASN A 93 1.95 7.23 -20.62
C ASN A 93 2.14 5.94 -19.80
N ALA A 94 1.08 5.19 -19.53
CA ALA A 94 1.17 3.84 -18.97
C ALA A 94 1.07 2.75 -20.07
N GLY A 95 0.99 3.15 -21.34
CA GLY A 95 0.87 2.22 -22.44
C GLY A 95 2.12 1.37 -22.58
N TYR A 96 1.97 0.15 -23.08
CA TYR A 96 3.11 -0.72 -23.38
C TYR A 96 2.78 -1.68 -24.51
N LEU A 97 3.80 -2.28 -25.11
CA LEU A 97 3.65 -3.44 -25.99
C LEU A 97 4.23 -4.67 -25.32
N GLN A 98 3.48 -5.76 -25.39
CA GLN A 98 4.00 -7.09 -25.08
C GLN A 98 4.45 -7.74 -26.38
N VAL A 99 5.73 -8.09 -26.46
CA VAL A 99 6.32 -8.76 -27.63
C VAL A 99 6.70 -10.18 -27.21
N THR A 100 5.81 -11.11 -27.54
CA THR A 100 5.85 -12.48 -27.03
C THR A 100 6.36 -13.43 -28.09
N ARG A 101 7.34 -14.27 -27.74
CA ARG A 101 7.78 -15.37 -28.61
C ARG A 101 6.66 -16.39 -28.77
N ILE A 102 6.47 -16.91 -29.99
CA ILE A 102 5.42 -17.91 -30.27
C ILE A 102 5.61 -19.21 -29.46
N THR A 103 6.82 -19.48 -28.96
CA THR A 103 7.07 -20.60 -28.04
C THR A 103 6.31 -20.49 -26.71
N GLY A 104 5.83 -19.29 -26.34
CA GLY A 104 5.26 -19.02 -25.02
C GLY A 104 6.28 -19.03 -23.89
N THR A 105 7.57 -19.18 -24.22
CA THR A 105 8.70 -19.18 -23.29
C THR A 105 9.55 -17.95 -23.55
N GLY A 106 10.04 -17.31 -22.50
CA GLY A 106 10.89 -16.15 -22.67
C GLY A 106 12.30 -16.44 -23.19
N PRO A 107 13.20 -15.43 -23.16
CA PRO A 107 12.87 -14.06 -22.78
C PRO A 107 11.90 -13.41 -23.78
N ASN A 108 10.96 -12.63 -23.27
CA ASN A 108 10.05 -11.77 -24.04
C ASN A 108 10.53 -10.32 -23.94
N LEU A 109 9.93 -9.44 -24.74
CA LEU A 109 10.26 -8.02 -24.72
C LEU A 109 9.03 -7.19 -24.34
N VAL A 110 9.24 -6.22 -23.47
CA VAL A 110 8.25 -5.20 -23.09
C VAL A 110 8.73 -3.87 -23.65
N VAL A 111 7.87 -3.19 -24.38
CA VAL A 111 8.17 -1.87 -24.95
C VAL A 111 7.35 -0.81 -24.22
N THR A 112 8.00 0.18 -23.62
CA THR A 112 7.35 1.26 -22.85
C THR A 112 7.71 2.63 -23.42
N PRO A 113 6.97 3.71 -23.10
CA PRO A 113 7.35 5.06 -23.45
C PRO A 113 8.74 5.36 -22.88
N LEU A 114 9.56 6.10 -23.63
CA LEU A 114 10.84 6.58 -23.12
C LEU A 114 10.67 7.76 -22.15
N ASN A 115 9.68 8.61 -22.40
CA ASN A 115 9.44 9.84 -21.62
C ASN A 115 7.96 10.27 -21.70
N ALA A 116 7.61 11.37 -21.04
CA ALA A 116 6.25 11.91 -21.00
C ALA A 116 5.68 12.28 -22.38
N ASP A 117 6.54 12.69 -23.30
CA ASP A 117 6.18 13.06 -24.67
C ASP A 117 5.93 11.84 -25.57
N SER A 118 6.18 10.62 -25.09
CA SER A 118 6.12 9.38 -25.87
C SER A 118 4.88 8.53 -25.62
N LYS A 119 3.79 9.14 -25.13
CA LYS A 119 2.54 8.44 -24.77
C LYS A 119 2.02 7.53 -25.89
N PHE A 120 1.34 6.45 -25.52
CA PHE A 120 0.70 5.52 -26.44
C PHE A 120 -0.77 5.89 -26.66
N GLU A 121 -1.03 6.84 -27.56
CA GLU A 121 -2.37 7.39 -27.81
C GLU A 121 -3.22 6.47 -28.68
N ALA A 122 -2.63 5.88 -29.73
CA ALA A 122 -3.31 4.89 -30.56
C ALA A 122 -2.37 3.84 -31.14
N TRP A 123 -2.96 2.72 -31.56
CA TRP A 123 -2.29 1.66 -32.29
C TRP A 123 -2.85 1.59 -33.71
N ARG A 124 -2.03 1.93 -34.71
CA ARG A 124 -2.49 2.05 -36.10
C ARG A 124 -1.71 1.12 -37.00
N PHE A 125 -2.38 0.42 -37.90
CA PHE A 125 -1.74 -0.41 -38.91
C PHE A 125 -0.85 0.46 -39.83
N LEU A 126 0.37 0.01 -40.10
CA LEU A 126 1.28 0.69 -41.02
C LEU A 126 0.88 0.37 -42.47
N ASP A 127 0.49 1.41 -43.19
CA ASP A 127 0.21 1.30 -44.62
C ASP A 127 1.51 1.11 -45.39
N GLU A 128 1.58 0.05 -46.19
CA GLU A 128 2.71 -0.21 -47.09
C GLU A 128 2.30 0.15 -48.54
N PRO A 129 3.24 0.65 -49.38
CA PRO A 129 2.94 1.02 -50.76
C PRO A 129 2.39 -0.16 -51.58
N GLN A 130 1.21 0.00 -52.17
CA GLN A 130 0.56 -1.07 -52.95
C GLN A 130 1.26 -1.39 -54.28
N ASP A 131 2.14 -0.51 -54.75
CA ASP A 131 2.92 -0.68 -55.97
C ASP A 131 4.21 -1.51 -55.77
N VAL A 132 4.54 -1.84 -54.52
CA VAL A 132 5.62 -2.77 -54.17
C VAL A 132 5.01 -4.13 -53.80
N PRO A 133 5.27 -5.21 -54.57
CA PRO A 133 4.74 -6.53 -54.23
C PRO A 133 5.43 -7.11 -53.00
N LEU A 134 4.83 -6.89 -51.84
CA LEU A 134 5.29 -7.44 -50.56
C LEU A 134 4.67 -8.83 -50.36
N GLY A 135 5.36 -9.84 -50.89
CA GLY A 135 4.87 -11.23 -50.93
C GLY A 135 4.55 -11.88 -49.59
N TYR A 136 4.79 -11.20 -48.47
CA TYR A 136 4.41 -11.65 -47.14
C TYR A 136 3.01 -11.23 -46.69
N GLN A 137 2.41 -10.18 -47.26
CA GLN A 137 1.07 -9.70 -46.91
C GLN A 137 -0.03 -10.64 -47.46
N VAL A 138 -0.18 -11.78 -46.82
CA VAL A 138 -1.25 -12.77 -47.10
C VAL A 138 -1.99 -13.09 -45.81
N GLN A 139 -2.94 -14.03 -45.84
CA GLN A 139 -3.84 -14.37 -44.74
C GLN A 139 -3.18 -14.64 -43.36
N THR A 140 -1.86 -14.88 -43.30
CA THR A 140 -1.10 -15.21 -42.09
C THR A 140 -0.16 -14.09 -41.64
N TYR A 141 -0.29 -12.88 -42.20
CA TYR A 141 0.48 -11.72 -41.76
C TYR A 141 -0.29 -10.98 -40.67
N GLU A 142 0.32 -10.85 -39.50
CA GLU A 142 -0.30 -10.23 -38.32
C GLU A 142 -0.13 -8.70 -38.27
N GLY A 143 0.45 -8.08 -39.30
CA GLY A 143 0.51 -6.62 -39.45
C GLY A 143 1.68 -5.93 -38.75
N ASN A 144 2.28 -4.93 -39.40
CA ASN A 144 3.16 -3.97 -38.73
C ASN A 144 2.31 -2.77 -38.33
N TYR A 145 2.62 -2.17 -37.19
CA TYR A 145 1.80 -1.11 -36.60
C TYR A 145 2.67 0.06 -36.16
N ALA A 146 2.06 1.20 -35.93
CA ALA A 146 2.67 2.38 -35.37
C ALA A 146 2.18 2.59 -33.94
N TRP A 147 3.13 2.88 -33.05
CA TRP A 147 2.87 3.53 -31.78
C TRP A 147 2.57 5.00 -32.06
N GLU A 148 1.31 5.40 -32.01
CA GLU A 148 0.91 6.78 -32.25
C GLU A 148 0.98 7.59 -30.95
N VAL A 149 1.72 8.70 -30.98
CA VAL A 149 1.87 9.68 -29.91
C VAL A 149 0.80 10.77 -30.01
N PHE A 150 0.49 11.21 -31.23
CA PHE A 150 -0.50 12.22 -31.55
C PHE A 150 -1.40 11.72 -32.67
N THR A 151 -2.70 11.93 -32.57
CA THR A 151 -3.69 11.42 -33.53
C THR A 151 -4.75 12.43 -33.99
N GLN A 152 -4.65 13.70 -33.60
CA GLN A 152 -5.60 14.75 -33.99
C GLN A 152 -5.88 14.77 -35.50
N ALA A 153 -4.83 14.73 -36.33
CA ALA A 153 -4.96 14.77 -37.78
C ALA A 153 -5.69 13.53 -38.34
N TYR A 154 -5.51 12.35 -37.74
CA TYR A 154 -6.25 11.15 -38.11
C TYR A 154 -7.73 11.27 -37.71
N ALA A 155 -8.00 11.75 -36.49
CA ALA A 155 -9.36 11.96 -36.00
C ALA A 155 -10.17 12.94 -36.87
N GLU A 156 -9.52 14.00 -37.35
CA GLU A 156 -10.15 15.01 -38.22
C GLU A 156 -10.37 14.52 -39.67
N LYS A 157 -9.69 13.45 -40.09
CA LYS A 157 -9.66 12.99 -41.48
C LYS A 157 -10.02 11.51 -41.59
N GLU A 158 -9.04 10.62 -41.50
CA GLU A 158 -9.21 9.19 -41.77
C GLU A 158 -10.21 8.51 -40.83
N TRP A 159 -10.31 8.98 -39.59
CA TRP A 159 -11.21 8.45 -38.56
C TRP A 159 -12.43 9.33 -38.33
N GLN A 160 -12.77 10.21 -39.29
CA GLN A 160 -13.90 11.13 -39.14
C GLN A 160 -15.20 10.38 -38.82
N GLY A 161 -15.85 10.77 -37.72
CA GLY A 161 -17.09 10.16 -37.26
C GLY A 161 -16.91 8.87 -36.43
N VAL A 162 -15.67 8.53 -36.09
CA VAL A 162 -15.32 7.45 -35.14
C VAL A 162 -14.87 8.07 -33.82
N GLN A 163 -15.20 7.42 -32.69
CA GLN A 163 -14.67 7.78 -31.37
C GLN A 163 -13.43 6.91 -31.08
N PRO A 164 -12.20 7.46 -31.06
CA PRO A 164 -11.00 6.69 -30.75
C PRO A 164 -10.93 6.25 -29.27
N TRP A 165 -10.00 5.34 -28.95
CA TRP A 165 -9.82 4.80 -27.59
C TRP A 165 -9.37 5.86 -26.58
N ASN A 166 -8.50 6.78 -27.02
CA ASN A 166 -8.04 7.93 -26.27
C ASN A 166 -8.46 9.22 -26.98
N GLU A 167 -8.57 10.32 -26.25
CA GLU A 167 -8.86 11.63 -26.83
C GLU A 167 -7.72 12.02 -27.79
N PRO A 168 -8.01 12.34 -29.07
CA PRO A 168 -6.99 12.74 -30.02
C PRO A 168 -6.27 14.00 -29.57
N SER A 169 -4.96 14.06 -29.80
CA SER A 169 -4.18 15.25 -29.49
C SER A 169 -3.15 15.58 -30.55
N SER A 170 -2.66 16.82 -30.50
CA SER A 170 -1.59 17.38 -31.32
C SER A 170 -0.61 18.16 -30.44
N ARG A 171 0.55 18.53 -31.02
CA ARG A 171 1.50 19.42 -30.37
C ARG A 171 2.02 20.48 -31.33
N THR A 172 2.00 21.73 -30.91
CA THR A 172 2.65 22.83 -31.64
C THR A 172 4.10 22.97 -31.20
N LEU A 173 5.01 23.09 -32.17
CA LEU A 173 6.41 23.42 -31.96
C LEU A 173 6.67 24.86 -32.39
N ASP A 174 7.07 25.71 -31.46
CA ASP A 174 7.48 27.08 -31.76
C ASP A 174 8.81 27.10 -32.54
N PRO A 175 9.15 28.21 -33.24
CA PRO A 175 10.43 28.35 -33.93
C PRO A 175 11.62 28.06 -33.01
N GLY A 176 12.44 27.07 -33.37
CA GLY A 176 13.59 26.61 -32.59
C GLY A 176 13.28 25.58 -31.50
N GLU A 177 12.01 25.26 -31.23
CA GLU A 177 11.60 24.27 -30.24
C GLU A 177 11.93 22.84 -30.71
N ASN A 178 12.25 21.98 -29.74
CA ASN A 178 12.46 20.55 -29.93
C ASN A 178 11.36 19.74 -29.23
N LEU A 179 10.95 18.64 -29.86
CA LEU A 179 10.20 17.55 -29.26
C LEU A 179 11.01 16.27 -29.38
N THR A 180 11.16 15.53 -28.28
CA THR A 180 11.82 14.22 -28.28
C THR A 180 10.84 13.15 -27.83
N VAL A 181 10.53 12.20 -28.72
CA VAL A 181 9.70 11.02 -28.44
C VAL A 181 10.54 9.76 -28.59
N GLY A 182 10.22 8.67 -27.91
CA GLY A 182 11.01 7.45 -27.97
C GLY A 182 10.40 6.28 -27.22
N LEU A 183 11.04 5.12 -27.34
CA LEU A 183 10.62 3.88 -26.69
C LEU A 183 11.79 3.20 -25.99
N LYS A 184 11.51 2.58 -24.85
CA LYS A 184 12.43 1.71 -24.10
C LYS A 184 12.03 0.24 -24.29
N PHE A 185 13.01 -0.64 -24.46
CA PHE A 185 12.86 -2.06 -24.73
C PHE A 185 13.51 -2.86 -23.61
N SER A 186 12.69 -3.54 -22.82
CA SER A 186 13.14 -4.27 -21.63
C SER A 186 12.83 -5.75 -21.73
N LEU A 187 13.78 -6.58 -21.30
CA LEU A 187 13.58 -8.03 -21.30
C LEU A 187 12.74 -8.45 -20.09
N ALA A 188 11.68 -9.21 -20.38
CA ALA A 188 10.97 -10.01 -19.40
C ALA A 188 11.48 -11.45 -19.47
N GLU A 189 11.75 -12.07 -18.31
CA GLU A 189 12.29 -13.44 -18.25
C GLU A 189 11.36 -14.47 -18.91
N ASP A 190 10.05 -14.28 -18.74
CA ASP A 190 8.96 -15.06 -19.30
C ASP A 190 7.71 -14.19 -19.50
N VAL A 191 6.61 -14.80 -19.95
CA VAL A 191 5.36 -14.06 -20.22
C VAL A 191 4.68 -13.62 -18.92
N GLN A 192 4.83 -14.38 -17.83
CA GLN A 192 4.21 -14.11 -16.53
C GLN A 192 4.84 -12.92 -15.80
N ARG A 193 6.07 -12.55 -16.14
CA ARG A 193 6.76 -11.37 -15.59
C ARG A 193 6.64 -10.11 -16.45
N THR A 194 5.69 -10.07 -17.37
CA THR A 194 5.46 -8.88 -18.21
C THR A 194 5.10 -7.68 -17.34
N GLU A 195 4.15 -7.85 -16.42
CA GLU A 195 3.66 -6.80 -15.52
C GLU A 195 4.75 -6.35 -14.55
N GLU A 196 5.54 -7.28 -13.99
CA GLU A 196 6.71 -6.95 -13.18
C GLU A 196 7.74 -6.15 -13.98
N THR A 197 7.93 -6.48 -15.26
CA THR A 197 8.85 -5.74 -16.14
C THR A 197 8.30 -4.35 -16.47
N VAL A 198 6.99 -4.21 -16.69
CA VAL A 198 6.33 -2.90 -16.85
C VAL A 198 6.48 -2.06 -15.58
N ALA A 199 6.25 -2.66 -14.41
CA ALA A 199 6.41 -1.99 -13.11
C ALA A 199 7.86 -1.63 -12.83
N ARG A 200 8.82 -2.53 -13.09
CA ARG A 200 10.27 -2.26 -12.94
C ARG A 200 10.75 -1.13 -13.83
N ASN A 201 10.13 -0.94 -14.98
CA ASN A 201 10.38 0.20 -15.85
C ASN A 201 9.75 1.49 -15.31
N ASP A 202 9.71 1.59 -13.99
CA ASP A 202 8.95 2.47 -13.14
C ASP A 202 8.97 3.89 -13.67
N VAL A 203 7.83 4.52 -13.49
CA VAL A 203 7.71 5.96 -13.35
C VAL A 203 8.20 6.23 -11.93
N PRO A 204 9.38 6.87 -11.72
CA PRO A 204 9.78 7.26 -10.37
C PRO A 204 8.70 8.05 -9.62
N GLU A 205 8.92 8.25 -8.33
CA GLU A 205 7.94 8.92 -7.46
C GLU A 205 8.59 10.19 -6.92
N ASN A 206 8.03 11.36 -7.25
CA ASN A 206 8.60 12.64 -6.83
C ASN A 206 8.29 12.99 -5.38
N ARG A 207 7.29 12.34 -4.78
CA ARG A 207 6.99 12.43 -3.35
C ARG A 207 8.05 11.69 -2.56
N THR A 208 8.96 12.45 -1.98
CA THR A 208 10.19 11.91 -1.37
C THR A 208 9.94 10.97 -0.21
N TRP A 209 8.80 11.08 0.49
CA TRP A 209 8.44 10.15 1.56
C TRP A 209 8.08 8.76 1.05
N ILE A 210 7.31 8.65 -0.04
CA ILE A 210 6.91 7.36 -0.62
C ILE A 210 8.16 6.60 -1.07
N ALA A 211 8.98 7.23 -1.92
CA ALA A 211 10.23 6.63 -2.40
C ALA A 211 11.25 6.39 -1.26
N GLY A 212 11.14 7.17 -0.18
CA GLY A 212 12.04 7.15 0.96
C GLY A 212 11.71 6.14 2.05
N LEU A 213 10.67 5.32 1.87
CA LEU A 213 10.26 4.27 2.81
C LEU A 213 10.03 4.80 4.24
N SER A 214 9.44 5.97 4.36
CA SER A 214 9.03 6.56 5.64
C SER A 214 7.82 7.43 5.42
N ASP A 215 7.32 8.06 6.49
CA ASP A 215 5.97 8.63 6.53
C ASP A 215 4.90 7.55 6.25
N GLU A 216 3.61 7.81 6.43
CA GLU A 216 2.59 6.76 6.25
C GLU A 216 2.53 6.26 4.79
N GLY A 217 2.78 7.16 3.82
CA GLY A 217 2.72 6.85 2.40
C GLY A 217 3.85 5.92 1.92
N GLY A 218 5.05 6.03 2.50
CA GLY A 218 6.18 5.14 2.20
C GLY A 218 6.24 3.92 3.13
N ALA A 219 5.85 4.09 4.39
CA ALA A 219 5.89 3.03 5.38
C ALA A 219 4.77 2.01 5.27
N GLY A 220 3.67 2.35 4.57
CA GLY A 220 2.48 1.52 4.54
C GLY A 220 2.73 0.07 4.09
N SER A 221 3.63 -0.13 3.13
CA SER A 221 3.98 -1.46 2.61
C SER A 221 4.65 -2.36 3.67
N PHE A 222 5.73 -1.89 4.30
CA PHE A 222 6.44 -2.68 5.30
C PHE A 222 5.65 -2.80 6.61
N LEU A 223 4.83 -1.79 6.93
CA LEU A 223 3.94 -1.86 8.09
C LEU A 223 2.91 -2.98 7.93
N ALA A 224 2.23 -3.05 6.78
CA ALA A 224 1.31 -4.14 6.49
C ALA A 224 2.01 -5.51 6.55
N ALA A 225 3.19 -5.61 5.93
CA ALA A 225 3.98 -6.83 5.92
C ALA A 225 4.35 -7.30 7.34
N ALA A 226 4.77 -6.39 8.21
CA ALA A 226 5.12 -6.70 9.59
C ALA A 226 3.92 -7.08 10.45
N MET A 227 2.80 -6.37 10.29
CA MET A 227 1.58 -6.62 11.04
C MET A 227 0.94 -7.98 10.69
N LYS A 228 1.14 -8.48 9.45
CA LYS A 228 0.81 -9.86 9.09
C LYS A 228 1.62 -10.86 9.93
N GLN A 229 2.93 -10.62 10.10
CA GLN A 229 3.80 -11.55 10.82
C GLN A 229 3.50 -11.61 12.32
N ALA A 230 2.90 -10.56 12.90
CA ALA A 230 2.55 -10.52 14.32
C ALA A 230 1.57 -11.63 14.74
N PHE A 231 0.79 -12.18 13.80
CA PHE A 231 -0.26 -13.17 14.08
C PHE A 231 -0.22 -14.42 13.19
N THR A 232 0.21 -14.29 11.94
CA THR A 232 0.30 -15.40 10.99
C THR A 232 1.66 -15.37 10.27
N PRO A 233 2.77 -15.60 10.99
CA PRO A 233 4.09 -15.44 10.39
C PRO A 233 4.44 -16.54 9.41
N ASP A 234 5.11 -16.14 8.34
CA ASP A 234 5.80 -17.02 7.40
C ASP A 234 7.32 -16.89 7.57
N ALA A 235 8.02 -18.02 7.65
CA ALA A 235 9.46 -18.02 7.92
C ALA A 235 10.29 -17.29 6.84
N SER A 236 9.88 -17.38 5.57
CA SER A 236 10.59 -16.74 4.46
C SER A 236 10.35 -15.24 4.41
N GLU A 237 9.14 -14.79 4.79
CA GLU A 237 8.78 -13.38 4.88
C GLU A 237 9.44 -12.72 6.10
N VAL A 238 9.46 -13.40 7.26
CA VAL A 238 10.15 -12.93 8.47
C VAL A 238 11.62 -12.71 8.17
N ALA A 239 12.30 -13.66 7.52
CA ALA A 239 13.73 -13.51 7.17
C ALA A 239 14.00 -12.27 6.28
N LYS A 240 13.11 -11.96 5.33
CA LYS A 240 13.19 -10.75 4.50
C LYS A 240 13.00 -9.47 5.32
N LEU A 241 12.06 -9.48 6.27
CA LEU A 241 11.84 -8.34 7.17
C LEU A 241 12.99 -8.14 8.15
N GLU A 242 13.65 -9.21 8.61
CA GLU A 242 14.87 -9.09 9.42
C GLU A 242 16.00 -8.43 8.61
N GLU A 243 16.22 -8.87 7.36
CA GLU A 243 17.20 -8.25 6.46
C GLU A 243 16.86 -6.79 6.14
N PHE A 244 15.58 -6.49 5.92
CA PHE A 244 15.09 -5.12 5.73
C PHE A 244 15.37 -4.25 6.96
N VAL A 245 15.12 -4.78 8.16
CA VAL A 245 15.45 -4.08 9.41
C VAL A 245 16.95 -3.82 9.49
N GLU A 246 17.79 -4.83 9.31
CA GLU A 246 19.24 -4.70 9.45
C GLU A 246 19.80 -3.66 8.46
N LYS A 247 19.43 -3.77 7.18
CA LYS A 247 20.06 -3.00 6.09
C LYS A 247 19.43 -1.65 5.82
N VAL A 248 18.14 -1.50 6.14
CA VAL A 248 17.35 -0.33 5.79
C VAL A 248 16.86 0.38 7.03
N VAL A 249 16.07 -0.27 7.90
CA VAL A 249 15.45 0.45 9.02
C VAL A 249 16.49 0.85 10.06
N TRP A 250 17.15 -0.12 10.70
CA TRP A 250 18.21 0.15 11.67
C TRP A 250 19.45 0.75 11.01
N GLY A 251 19.87 0.22 9.86
CA GLY A 251 21.11 0.65 9.20
C GLY A 251 21.04 2.01 8.49
N ARG A 252 19.84 2.54 8.20
CA ARG A 252 19.69 3.79 7.41
C ARG A 252 18.51 4.67 7.81
N LEU A 253 17.33 4.14 8.11
CA LEU A 253 16.16 4.97 8.38
C LEU A 253 16.23 5.55 9.79
N GLN A 254 16.66 4.73 10.74
CA GLN A 254 16.98 5.14 12.09
C GLN A 254 18.45 5.57 12.23
N ILE A 255 18.70 6.36 13.27
CA ILE A 255 20.03 6.64 13.76
C ILE A 255 20.42 5.50 14.72
N ASP A 256 21.51 4.78 14.42
CA ASP A 256 21.93 3.58 15.14
C ASP A 256 22.94 3.86 16.27
N SER A 257 23.42 5.09 16.38
CA SER A 257 24.50 5.46 17.28
C SER A 257 24.54 6.97 17.60
N GLY A 258 25.12 7.32 18.75
CA GLY A 258 25.24 8.70 19.20
C GLY A 258 24.04 9.22 20.00
N ASN A 259 23.93 10.54 20.15
CA ASN A 259 22.92 11.16 21.01
C ASN A 259 21.50 11.07 20.46
N GLU A 260 21.35 10.86 19.15
CA GLU A 260 20.07 10.76 18.45
C GLU A 260 19.70 9.30 18.17
N THR A 261 20.34 8.32 18.83
CA THR A 261 20.03 6.89 18.62
C THR A 261 18.51 6.66 18.73
N TYR A 262 17.97 5.79 17.86
CA TYR A 262 16.55 5.46 17.69
C TYR A 262 15.71 6.51 16.94
N ALA A 263 16.25 7.69 16.67
CA ALA A 263 15.56 8.71 15.87
C ALA A 263 15.24 8.18 14.47
N VAL A 264 14.03 8.42 13.97
CA VAL A 264 13.53 7.98 12.66
C VAL A 264 13.56 9.15 11.70
N ARG A 265 14.25 9.02 10.56
CA ARG A 265 14.26 10.03 9.50
C ARG A 265 12.91 10.08 8.79
N LYS A 266 12.46 11.28 8.41
CA LYS A 266 11.26 11.49 7.61
C LYS A 266 11.32 10.82 6.23
N SER A 267 12.51 10.62 5.68
CA SER A 267 12.72 9.92 4.40
C SER A 267 14.20 9.54 4.20
N LEU A 268 14.42 8.39 3.53
CA LEU A 268 15.74 8.02 3.01
C LEU A 268 16.07 8.64 1.66
N PHE A 269 15.05 9.11 0.94
CA PHE A 269 15.17 9.66 -0.40
C PHE A 269 14.98 11.17 -0.36
N PHE A 270 15.77 11.89 -1.17
CA PHE A 270 15.72 13.34 -1.26
C PHE A 270 16.04 13.76 -2.68
N TYR A 271 15.62 14.96 -3.06
CA TYR A 271 16.01 15.62 -4.29
C TYR A 271 16.95 16.78 -3.99
N GLN A 272 18.24 16.58 -4.23
CA GLN A 272 19.25 17.63 -4.11
C GLN A 272 20.44 17.34 -5.05
N PRO A 273 20.31 17.67 -6.35
CA PRO A 273 21.31 17.35 -7.37
C PRO A 273 22.73 17.79 -7.02
N GLU A 274 22.89 18.88 -6.26
CA GLU A 274 24.20 19.43 -5.87
C GLU A 274 24.98 18.48 -4.93
N LEU A 275 24.29 17.64 -4.17
CA LEU A 275 24.92 16.69 -3.23
C LEU A 275 25.28 15.35 -3.87
N VAL A 276 24.71 15.05 -5.03
CA VAL A 276 24.91 13.79 -5.77
C VAL A 276 25.15 14.07 -7.26
N PRO A 277 26.23 14.79 -7.61
CA PRO A 277 26.44 15.30 -8.97
C PRO A 277 26.62 14.23 -10.07
N GLY A 278 26.67 12.95 -9.70
CA GLY A 278 26.71 11.80 -10.62
C GLY A 278 25.48 10.89 -10.56
N TYR A 279 24.42 11.30 -9.83
CA TYR A 279 23.13 10.63 -9.82
C TYR A 279 22.16 11.45 -10.67
N GLU A 280 21.62 10.85 -11.73
CA GLU A 280 20.65 11.50 -12.60
C GLU A 280 19.24 11.30 -12.01
N TYR A 281 18.63 12.39 -11.55
CA TYR A 281 17.22 12.36 -11.19
C TYR A 281 16.39 12.34 -12.46
N ASP A 282 15.41 11.44 -12.53
CA ASP A 282 14.60 11.27 -13.73
C ASP A 282 13.87 12.58 -14.11
N PRO A 283 14.20 13.19 -15.27
CA PRO A 283 13.62 14.46 -15.69
C PRO A 283 12.13 14.35 -16.06
N TYR A 284 11.56 13.14 -16.13
CA TYR A 284 10.11 12.93 -16.23
C TYR A 284 9.37 13.62 -15.09
N PHE A 285 9.95 13.63 -13.88
CA PHE A 285 9.32 14.30 -12.75
C PHE A 285 9.63 15.77 -12.77
N ASN A 286 8.58 16.55 -12.57
CA ASN A 286 8.78 17.90 -12.14
C ASN A 286 9.09 17.91 -10.64
N TRP A 287 10.36 17.65 -10.31
CA TRP A 287 10.92 17.68 -8.96
C TRP A 287 10.71 19.02 -8.24
N THR A 288 10.37 20.09 -8.98
CA THR A 288 10.17 21.45 -8.45
C THR A 288 8.74 21.98 -8.65
N ALA A 289 7.83 21.24 -9.29
CA ALA A 289 6.49 21.71 -9.66
C ALA A 289 5.61 22.06 -8.45
N VAL A 290 5.67 21.20 -7.44
CA VAL A 290 4.75 21.25 -6.31
C VAL A 290 5.56 21.48 -5.05
N PRO A 291 5.60 22.72 -4.54
CA PRO A 291 6.24 23.03 -3.28
C PRO A 291 5.70 22.10 -2.17
N GLY A 292 6.62 21.41 -1.47
CA GLY A 292 6.28 20.53 -0.35
C GLY A 292 6.17 19.04 -0.68
N LEU A 293 6.08 18.63 -1.96
CA LEU A 293 6.09 17.21 -2.34
C LEU A 293 7.51 16.63 -2.43
N THR A 294 8.49 17.46 -2.78
CA THR A 294 9.88 17.06 -2.93
C THR A 294 10.74 17.69 -1.85
N TRP A 295 11.37 16.87 -1.01
CA TRP A 295 12.27 17.33 0.05
C TRP A 295 13.74 17.27 -0.38
N ASP A 296 14.51 18.28 0.01
CA ASP A 296 15.97 18.20 -0.04
C ASP A 296 16.50 17.29 1.08
N LYS A 297 17.83 17.10 1.15
CA LYS A 297 18.41 16.18 2.14
C LYS A 297 18.14 16.64 3.56
N GLU A 298 18.19 17.95 3.80
CA GLU A 298 17.95 18.51 5.13
C GLU A 298 16.53 18.18 5.60
N ALA A 299 15.52 18.48 4.79
CA ALA A 299 14.12 18.21 5.12
C ALA A 299 13.79 16.71 5.19
N ALA A 300 14.37 15.88 4.31
CA ALA A 300 14.19 14.43 4.32
C ALA A 300 14.79 13.77 5.57
N TYR A 301 15.94 14.27 6.05
CA TYR A 301 16.65 13.67 7.18
C TYR A 301 16.23 14.26 8.53
N LEU A 302 15.26 15.17 8.57
CA LEU A 302 14.64 15.58 9.82
C LEU A 302 14.09 14.34 10.54
N ILE A 303 14.24 14.36 11.87
CA ILE A 303 13.83 13.27 12.77
C ILE A 303 12.61 13.62 13.62
N ASN A 304 11.89 14.66 13.22
CA ASN A 304 11.03 15.43 14.09
C ASN A 304 9.53 15.13 13.92
N ARG A 305 9.13 14.03 13.28
CA ARG A 305 7.71 13.69 13.06
C ARG A 305 7.33 12.45 13.85
N ALA A 306 6.54 12.61 14.91
CA ALA A 306 6.16 11.50 15.80
C ALA A 306 5.43 10.33 15.12
N TYR A 307 4.65 10.60 14.07
CA TYR A 307 3.90 9.59 13.32
C TYR A 307 4.80 8.48 12.74
N ASP A 308 5.96 8.84 12.20
CA ASP A 308 6.90 7.90 11.55
C ASP A 308 7.38 6.81 12.53
N TYR A 309 7.48 7.15 13.81
CA TYR A 309 7.92 6.25 14.88
C TYR A 309 6.89 5.16 15.19
N VAL A 310 5.60 5.40 14.92
CA VAL A 310 4.56 4.37 15.11
C VAL A 310 4.78 3.22 14.13
N HIS A 311 5.09 3.53 12.87
CA HIS A 311 5.29 2.51 11.83
C HIS A 311 6.52 1.65 12.10
N VAL A 312 7.62 2.28 12.52
CA VAL A 312 8.87 1.58 12.86
C VAL A 312 8.72 0.73 14.12
N SER A 313 8.09 1.26 15.17
CA SER A 313 7.84 0.48 16.41
C SER A 313 6.89 -0.69 16.16
N ALA A 314 5.87 -0.55 15.30
CA ALA A 314 4.99 -1.64 14.89
C ALA A 314 5.72 -2.71 14.07
N LEU A 315 6.66 -2.33 13.19
CA LEU A 315 7.53 -3.28 12.48
C LEU A 315 8.32 -4.14 13.46
N TYR A 316 8.97 -3.51 14.43
CA TYR A 316 9.70 -4.22 15.47
C TYR A 316 8.80 -5.11 16.31
N TRP A 317 7.62 -4.65 16.69
CA TRP A 317 6.67 -5.45 17.44
C TRP A 317 6.20 -6.69 16.65
N GLY A 318 5.96 -6.55 15.34
CA GLY A 318 5.61 -7.67 14.47
C GLY A 318 6.68 -8.77 14.44
N LEU A 319 7.95 -8.39 14.35
CA LEU A 319 9.09 -9.34 14.42
C LEU A 319 9.26 -9.94 15.82
N TYR A 320 9.11 -9.14 16.89
CA TYR A 320 9.08 -9.66 18.26
C TYR A 320 8.02 -10.74 18.41
N ARG A 321 6.78 -10.49 17.97
CA ARG A 321 5.68 -11.45 18.06
C ARG A 321 6.00 -12.72 17.27
N ALA A 322 6.44 -12.61 16.02
CA ALA A 322 6.84 -13.76 15.20
C ALA A 322 7.93 -14.61 15.88
N GLY A 323 8.92 -13.97 16.49
CA GLY A 323 9.96 -14.65 17.26
C GLY A 323 9.44 -15.29 18.55
N ARG A 324 8.60 -14.57 19.30
CA ARG A 324 8.12 -14.97 20.61
C ARG A 324 7.13 -16.13 20.56
N THR A 325 6.22 -16.14 19.59
CA THR A 325 5.15 -17.15 19.49
C THR A 325 5.53 -18.31 18.58
N HIS A 326 6.42 -18.11 17.60
CA HIS A 326 6.76 -19.14 16.59
C HIS A 326 8.26 -19.46 16.49
N GLY A 327 9.15 -18.70 17.13
CA GLY A 327 10.60 -18.95 17.08
C GLY A 327 11.23 -18.66 15.70
N LEU A 328 10.65 -17.74 14.93
CA LEU A 328 10.99 -17.53 13.52
C LEU A 328 12.01 -16.41 13.25
N VAL A 329 12.47 -15.68 14.27
CA VAL A 329 13.53 -14.66 14.12
C VAL A 329 14.90 -15.28 14.35
N CYS A 330 15.87 -14.96 13.49
CA CYS A 330 17.20 -15.57 13.48
C CYS A 330 18.35 -14.57 13.44
N GLN A 331 18.13 -13.32 13.01
CA GLN A 331 19.19 -12.30 12.95
C GLN A 331 19.37 -11.59 14.28
N GLN A 332 18.26 -11.30 14.97
CA GLN A 332 18.25 -10.73 16.32
C GLN A 332 17.33 -11.55 17.22
N THR A 333 17.45 -11.34 18.53
CA THR A 333 16.55 -11.99 19.50
C THR A 333 15.17 -11.32 19.47
N SER A 334 14.11 -12.06 19.83
CA SER A 334 12.77 -11.47 19.99
C SER A 334 12.79 -10.31 20.99
N ASP A 335 13.56 -10.46 22.06
CA ASP A 335 13.79 -9.43 23.08
C ASP A 335 14.41 -8.15 22.50
N TRP A 336 15.40 -8.29 21.61
CA TRP A 336 16.01 -7.14 20.94
C TRP A 336 14.96 -6.35 20.15
N TYR A 337 14.11 -7.04 19.38
CA TYR A 337 13.02 -6.39 18.65
C TYR A 337 12.04 -5.66 19.57
N LEU A 338 11.64 -6.27 20.69
CA LEU A 338 10.76 -5.62 21.67
C LEU A 338 11.40 -4.34 22.24
N MET A 339 12.70 -4.41 22.55
CA MET A 339 13.44 -3.27 23.07
C MET A 339 13.66 -2.17 22.04
N GLN A 340 13.85 -2.50 20.76
CA GLN A 340 13.87 -1.50 19.69
C GLN A 340 12.53 -0.77 19.54
N ALA A 341 11.42 -1.50 19.66
CA ALA A 341 10.09 -0.90 19.65
C ALA A 341 9.94 0.10 20.81
N TYR A 342 10.30 -0.32 22.03
CA TYR A 342 10.28 0.54 23.22
C TYR A 342 11.14 1.80 23.06
N HIS A 343 12.40 1.66 22.66
CA HIS A 343 13.31 2.80 22.53
C HIS A 343 12.87 3.78 21.44
N THR A 344 12.29 3.28 20.34
CA THR A 344 11.69 4.10 19.28
C THR A 344 10.54 4.96 19.84
N ILE A 345 9.65 4.39 20.66
CA ILE A 345 8.54 5.13 21.30
C ILE A 345 9.07 6.18 22.27
N VAL A 346 10.05 5.80 23.10
CA VAL A 346 10.67 6.71 24.08
C VAL A 346 11.29 7.90 23.39
N PHE A 347 12.04 7.68 22.29
CA PHE A 347 12.62 8.78 21.52
C PHE A 347 11.53 9.74 21.03
N ALA A 348 10.48 9.21 20.39
CA ALA A 348 9.39 10.01 19.82
C ALA A 348 8.73 10.93 20.85
N THR A 349 8.57 10.46 22.09
CA THR A 349 7.75 11.10 23.13
C THR A 349 8.53 11.78 24.25
N SER A 350 9.86 11.77 24.17
CA SER A 350 10.74 12.42 25.14
C SER A 350 11.31 13.73 24.61
N ASN A 351 11.92 14.48 25.53
CA ASN A 351 12.66 15.69 25.19
C ASN A 351 14.14 15.35 24.92
N GLY A 352 14.76 16.14 24.05
CA GLY A 352 16.18 16.10 23.75
C GLY A 352 17.02 16.65 24.89
N THR A 353 18.34 16.61 24.69
CA THR A 353 19.31 17.09 25.70
C THR A 353 19.23 18.60 25.95
N ASP A 354 18.62 19.35 25.04
CA ASP A 354 18.35 20.79 25.13
C ASP A 354 17.06 21.11 25.92
N GLY A 355 16.27 20.08 26.27
CA GLY A 355 15.01 20.22 26.99
C GLY A 355 13.79 20.44 26.09
N GLU A 356 13.97 20.52 24.77
CA GLU A 356 12.88 20.64 23.80
C GLU A 356 12.35 19.24 23.39
N PRO A 357 11.08 19.10 22.95
CA PRO A 357 10.58 17.83 22.43
C PRO A 357 11.44 17.31 21.27
N ASN A 358 11.80 16.03 21.27
CA ASN A 358 12.55 15.41 20.17
C ASN A 358 11.78 15.47 18.84
N THR A 359 10.45 15.36 18.93
CA THR A 359 9.57 15.35 17.76
C THR A 359 8.39 16.30 17.94
N ALA A 360 7.94 16.88 16.84
CA ALA A 360 6.66 17.54 16.73
C ALA A 360 5.52 16.51 16.77
N TYR A 361 4.34 16.96 17.20
CA TYR A 361 3.11 16.18 17.26
C TYR A 361 3.11 15.02 18.27
N ALA A 362 4.17 14.85 19.06
CA ALA A 362 4.23 13.83 20.11
C ALA A 362 3.11 13.97 21.17
N ASP A 363 2.52 15.15 21.29
CA ASP A 363 1.39 15.45 22.18
C ASP A 363 0.02 15.31 21.50
N LEU A 364 -0.05 14.91 20.23
CA LEU A 364 -1.29 14.57 19.52
C LEU A 364 -1.54 13.06 19.56
N GLY A 365 -2.77 12.62 19.24
CA GLY A 365 -3.04 11.20 19.01
C GLY A 365 -2.43 10.75 17.68
N LEU A 366 -1.61 9.70 17.70
CA LEU A 366 -0.86 9.24 16.53
C LEU A 366 -1.55 8.05 15.84
N MET A 367 -1.43 7.98 14.52
CA MET A 367 -2.10 6.95 13.71
C MET A 367 -1.59 5.53 13.98
N GLY A 368 -2.41 4.68 14.58
CA GLY A 368 -2.07 3.29 14.88
C GLY A 368 -1.35 3.10 16.20
N GLU A 369 -1.34 4.12 17.07
CA GLU A 369 -0.60 4.06 18.33
C GLU A 369 -1.17 3.09 19.36
N THR A 370 -2.36 2.50 19.13
CA THR A 370 -2.83 1.37 19.96
C THR A 370 -1.78 0.26 20.04
N VAL A 371 -0.96 0.08 18.99
CA VAL A 371 0.16 -0.89 19.00
C VAL A 371 1.15 -0.64 20.15
N TRP A 372 1.32 0.61 20.60
CA TRP A 372 2.18 0.94 21.75
C TRP A 372 1.61 0.40 23.06
N GLY A 373 0.30 0.27 23.17
CA GLY A 373 -0.36 -0.41 24.27
C GLY A 373 -0.11 -1.92 24.30
N TYR A 374 -0.05 -2.55 23.13
CA TYR A 374 0.38 -3.95 23.01
C TYR A 374 1.86 -4.12 23.37
N ILE A 375 2.73 -3.22 22.90
CA ILE A 375 4.15 -3.20 23.29
C ILE A 375 4.32 -3.03 24.80
N LEU A 376 3.57 -2.12 25.45
CA LEU A 376 3.56 -1.97 26.91
C LEU A 376 3.18 -3.27 27.63
N SER A 377 2.16 -3.96 27.12
CA SER A 377 1.70 -5.23 27.67
C SER A 377 2.75 -6.34 27.52
N ASP A 378 3.43 -6.38 26.38
CA ASP A 378 4.50 -7.33 26.10
C ASP A 378 5.78 -7.04 26.90
N LEU A 379 6.13 -5.77 27.15
CA LEU A 379 7.22 -5.40 28.07
C LEU A 379 6.96 -5.96 29.47
N ARG A 380 5.71 -5.86 29.96
CA ARG A 380 5.34 -6.45 31.26
C ARG A 380 5.41 -7.97 31.23
N LEU A 381 4.95 -8.58 30.14
CA LEU A 381 4.97 -10.02 29.95
C LEU A 381 6.39 -10.60 29.99
N GLU A 382 7.34 -9.92 29.35
CA GLU A 382 8.75 -10.31 29.31
C GLU A 382 9.55 -9.84 30.54
N ASN A 383 8.88 -9.27 31.55
CA ASN A 383 9.46 -8.76 32.80
C ASN A 383 10.38 -7.51 32.66
N HIS A 384 10.25 -6.74 31.59
CA HIS A 384 10.85 -5.41 31.43
C HIS A 384 10.06 -4.36 32.23
N THR A 385 10.02 -4.55 33.54
CA THR A 385 9.14 -3.79 34.45
C THR A 385 9.50 -2.32 34.54
N ALA A 386 10.78 -1.95 34.42
CA ALA A 386 11.23 -0.56 34.48
C ALA A 386 10.87 0.19 33.18
N GLU A 387 11.09 -0.45 32.04
CA GLU A 387 10.75 0.02 30.71
C GLU A 387 9.24 0.19 30.57
N ALA A 388 8.46 -0.79 31.02
CA ALA A 388 7.00 -0.73 31.04
C ALA A 388 6.50 0.44 31.89
N ALA A 389 7.03 0.62 33.11
CA ALA A 389 6.64 1.74 33.97
C ALA A 389 6.99 3.10 33.36
N HIS A 390 8.13 3.20 32.68
CA HIS A 390 8.54 4.43 32.00
C HIS A 390 7.65 4.75 30.79
N LEU A 391 7.37 3.75 29.95
CA LEU A 391 6.45 3.92 28.81
C LEU A 391 5.04 4.31 29.29
N GLU A 392 4.54 3.68 30.35
CA GLU A 392 3.24 4.03 30.94
C GLU A 392 3.21 5.49 31.45
N ASP A 393 4.27 5.97 32.09
CA ASP A 393 4.36 7.38 32.53
C ASP A 393 4.35 8.37 31.36
N LEU A 394 5.09 8.06 30.28
CA LEU A 394 5.07 8.87 29.06
C LEU A 394 3.67 8.97 28.47
N MET A 395 2.94 7.85 28.41
CA MET A 395 1.57 7.82 27.88
C MET A 395 0.57 8.51 28.80
N LEU A 396 0.74 8.39 30.12
CA LEU A 396 -0.09 9.12 31.10
C LEU A 396 0.03 10.63 30.92
N ARG A 397 1.25 11.15 30.70
CA ARG A 397 1.48 12.58 30.44
C ARG A 397 0.75 13.06 29.18
N ARG A 398 0.82 12.30 28.08
CA ARG A 398 0.08 12.60 26.84
C ARG A 398 -1.43 12.61 27.09
N GLN A 399 -1.95 11.59 27.77
CA GLN A 399 -3.36 11.48 28.09
C GLN A 399 -3.87 12.66 28.93
N GLN A 400 -3.09 13.12 29.92
CA GLN A 400 -3.45 14.26 30.76
C GLN A 400 -3.55 15.57 29.95
N ILE A 401 -2.70 15.74 28.93
CA ILE A 401 -2.82 16.87 27.99
C ILE A 401 -4.18 16.77 27.27
N TRP A 402 -4.51 15.62 26.70
CA TRP A 402 -5.77 15.43 25.97
C TRP A 402 -7.02 15.65 26.83
N ALA A 403 -6.99 15.19 28.08
CA ALA A 403 -8.08 15.40 29.04
C ALA A 403 -8.31 16.89 29.37
N SER A 404 -7.27 17.72 29.24
CA SER A 404 -7.37 19.17 29.46
C SER A 404 -7.92 19.93 28.24
N LEU A 405 -7.91 19.31 27.06
CA LEU A 405 -8.27 19.96 25.81
C LEU A 405 -9.78 19.85 25.51
N PRO A 406 -10.41 20.94 25.02
CA PRO A 406 -11.79 20.90 24.57
C PRO A 406 -11.98 20.03 23.33
N ASP A 407 -10.93 19.78 22.56
CA ASP A 407 -10.90 18.89 21.38
C ASP A 407 -9.46 18.38 21.14
N PRO A 408 -9.12 17.13 21.51
CA PRO A 408 -7.76 16.59 21.40
C PRO A 408 -7.50 15.81 20.09
N TYR A 409 -8.33 15.98 19.05
CA TYR A 409 -8.30 15.11 17.85
C TYR A 409 -7.54 15.70 16.66
N GLY A 410 -6.91 16.86 16.81
CA GLY A 410 -6.11 17.48 15.75
C GLY A 410 -4.88 16.65 15.38
N SER A 411 -4.38 16.87 14.17
CA SER A 411 -3.15 16.30 13.59
C SER A 411 -2.27 17.45 13.05
N GLU A 412 -1.66 17.31 11.86
CA GLU A 412 -1.19 18.45 11.07
C GLU A 412 -2.34 19.39 10.64
N MET A 413 -3.58 18.90 10.70
CA MET A 413 -4.81 19.65 10.42
C MET A 413 -5.59 19.91 11.71
N ALA A 414 -6.37 21.00 11.74
CA ALA A 414 -7.21 21.33 12.89
C ALA A 414 -8.25 20.24 13.22
N TRP A 415 -8.65 19.44 12.24
CA TRP A 415 -9.51 18.28 12.40
C TRP A 415 -9.33 17.30 11.24
N ASP A 416 -9.06 16.03 11.55
CA ASP A 416 -9.22 14.86 10.70
C ASP A 416 -9.42 13.61 11.57
N SER A 417 -9.59 12.42 10.99
CA SER A 417 -9.91 11.20 11.75
C SER A 417 -8.66 10.40 12.16
N THR A 418 -7.59 11.10 12.53
CA THR A 418 -6.26 10.51 12.78
C THR A 418 -6.06 10.19 14.25
N GLY A 419 -6.37 11.12 15.14
CA GLY A 419 -6.00 11.02 16.57
C GLY A 419 -6.98 10.26 17.45
N GLU A 420 -8.22 10.02 17.03
CA GLU A 420 -9.25 9.48 17.92
C GLU A 420 -8.94 8.05 18.42
N GLU A 421 -8.32 7.21 17.60
CA GLU A 421 -7.95 5.84 17.98
C GLU A 421 -7.01 5.83 19.20
N GLY A 422 -5.90 6.57 19.12
CA GLY A 422 -4.94 6.71 20.19
C GLY A 422 -5.47 7.40 21.45
N VAL A 423 -6.18 8.53 21.26
CA VAL A 423 -6.81 9.26 22.38
C VAL A 423 -7.81 8.36 23.11
N TYR A 424 -8.63 7.59 22.38
CA TYR A 424 -9.54 6.64 23.00
C TYR A 424 -8.78 5.58 23.80
N TYR A 425 -7.78 4.93 23.19
CA TYR A 425 -7.07 3.81 23.80
C TYR A 425 -6.48 4.20 25.16
N TRP A 426 -5.69 5.27 25.21
CA TRP A 426 -5.03 5.68 26.44
C TRP A 426 -5.97 6.29 27.47
N SER A 427 -6.98 7.06 27.06
CA SER A 427 -8.00 7.54 28.01
C SER A 427 -8.76 6.39 28.65
N ASN A 428 -9.13 5.37 27.86
CA ASN A 428 -9.76 4.16 28.38
C ASN A 428 -8.81 3.39 29.31
N TYR A 429 -7.55 3.23 28.92
CA TYR A 429 -6.51 2.57 29.71
C TYR A 429 -6.31 3.22 31.09
N PHE A 430 -6.29 4.56 31.16
CA PHE A 430 -6.15 5.32 32.41
C PHE A 430 -7.48 5.61 33.12
N ASN A 431 -8.58 4.96 32.73
CA ASN A 431 -9.92 5.12 33.30
C ASN A 431 -10.52 6.55 33.19
N ASP A 432 -10.06 7.37 32.24
CA ASP A 432 -10.71 8.63 31.87
C ASP A 432 -11.91 8.35 30.95
N THR A 433 -13.02 7.95 31.58
CA THR A 433 -14.28 7.65 30.89
C THR A 433 -14.89 8.87 30.17
N SER A 434 -14.57 10.09 30.60
CA SER A 434 -15.10 11.31 29.99
C SER A 434 -14.47 11.52 28.61
N THR A 435 -13.14 11.50 28.55
CA THR A 435 -12.41 11.66 27.29
C THR A 435 -12.66 10.47 26.37
N ALA A 436 -12.63 9.24 26.88
CA ALA A 436 -12.93 8.05 26.09
C ALA A 436 -14.35 8.09 25.46
N GLN A 437 -15.37 8.45 26.24
CA GLN A 437 -16.74 8.53 25.72
C GLN A 437 -16.93 9.68 24.74
N LYS A 438 -16.25 10.81 24.96
CA LYS A 438 -16.22 11.93 24.01
C LYS A 438 -15.63 11.49 22.67
N THR A 439 -14.55 10.71 22.69
CA THR A 439 -13.91 10.18 21.48
C THR A 439 -14.83 9.22 20.72
N VAL A 440 -15.48 8.28 21.41
CA VAL A 440 -16.51 7.40 20.81
C VAL A 440 -17.62 8.22 20.14
N ASN A 441 -18.07 9.31 20.77
CA ASN A 441 -19.08 10.18 20.19
C ASN A 441 -18.58 10.93 18.96
N ALA A 442 -17.32 11.37 18.94
CA ALA A 442 -16.70 11.99 17.77
C ALA A 442 -16.65 11.00 16.59
N ILE A 443 -16.18 9.77 16.84
CA ILE A 443 -16.10 8.71 15.82
C ILE A 443 -17.47 8.42 15.17
N ARG A 444 -18.53 8.30 15.99
CA ARG A 444 -19.91 8.13 15.49
C ARG A 444 -20.36 9.26 14.56
N GLY A 445 -19.78 10.44 14.68
CA GLY A 445 -20.08 11.60 13.83
C GLY A 445 -19.58 11.45 12.39
N TYR A 446 -18.54 10.65 12.15
CA TYR A 446 -17.92 10.52 10.83
C TYR A 446 -17.82 9.08 10.30
N MET A 447 -18.08 8.05 11.12
CA MET A 447 -18.23 6.64 10.71
C MET A 447 -19.70 6.20 10.79
N PRO A 448 -20.42 6.07 9.66
CA PRO A 448 -21.85 5.76 9.67
C PRO A 448 -22.17 4.26 9.52
N THR A 449 -23.39 3.86 9.88
CA THR A 449 -23.98 2.57 9.46
C THR A 449 -24.77 2.72 8.16
N ILE A 450 -24.08 2.68 7.02
CA ILE A 450 -24.73 2.70 5.69
C ILE A 450 -24.79 1.28 5.15
N ALA A 451 -25.95 0.83 4.66
CA ALA A 451 -26.13 -0.50 4.09
C ALA A 451 -25.49 -0.62 2.68
N HIS A 452 -24.18 -0.40 2.61
CA HIS A 452 -23.36 -0.50 1.41
C HIS A 452 -21.95 -0.89 1.82
N TRP A 453 -21.33 -1.81 1.06
CA TRP A 453 -20.02 -2.37 1.37
C TRP A 453 -18.97 -1.28 1.64
N GLY A 454 -18.88 -0.30 0.73
CA GLY A 454 -17.91 0.81 0.82
C GLY A 454 -18.20 1.89 1.87
N TRP A 455 -19.42 1.98 2.41
CA TRP A 455 -19.81 3.10 3.28
C TRP A 455 -20.07 2.69 4.73
N ASN A 456 -20.35 1.41 4.99
CA ASN A 456 -20.55 0.93 6.36
C ASN A 456 -19.24 1.00 7.15
N GLY A 457 -19.21 1.78 8.24
CA GLY A 457 -18.00 1.93 9.05
C GLY A 457 -16.84 2.61 8.32
N ASN A 458 -17.08 3.27 7.18
CA ASN A 458 -16.04 3.99 6.46
C ASN A 458 -15.85 5.37 7.09
N ALA A 459 -14.68 5.66 7.66
CA ALA A 459 -14.36 6.95 8.26
C ALA A 459 -14.26 8.04 7.20
N ARG A 460 -14.76 9.25 7.50
CA ARG A 460 -14.88 10.35 6.54
C ARG A 460 -13.53 11.02 6.25
N ARG A 461 -12.91 10.67 5.11
CA ARG A 461 -11.63 11.22 4.60
C ARG A 461 -11.65 11.43 3.09
N TYR A 462 -10.81 12.35 2.61
CA TYR A 462 -10.91 12.93 1.26
C TYR A 462 -9.60 13.27 0.52
N TRP A 463 -8.47 13.44 1.20
CA TRP A 463 -7.34 14.18 0.62
C TRP A 463 -6.09 13.33 0.41
N ASP A 464 -5.99 12.17 1.07
CA ASP A 464 -4.76 11.37 1.09
C ASP A 464 -4.41 10.77 -0.30
N PHE A 465 -5.31 10.76 -1.30
CA PHE A 465 -4.94 10.42 -2.69
C PHE A 465 -3.94 11.41 -3.30
N LEU A 466 -3.97 12.68 -2.88
CA LEU A 466 -2.96 13.68 -3.24
C LEU A 466 -1.59 13.34 -2.62
N TYR A 467 -1.61 12.64 -1.49
CA TYR A 467 -0.45 12.47 -0.62
C TYR A 467 0.24 11.11 -0.81
N ALA A 468 -0.53 10.03 -0.88
CA ALA A 468 -0.03 8.66 -0.92
C ALA A 468 -0.58 7.82 -2.09
N GLY A 469 -1.50 8.38 -2.91
CA GLY A 469 -2.16 7.67 -4.01
C GLY A 469 -1.47 7.85 -5.36
N ASP A 470 -1.92 7.13 -6.39
CA ASP A 470 -1.42 7.28 -7.75
C ASP A 470 -1.55 8.75 -8.21
N ILE A 471 -0.42 9.36 -8.56
CA ILE A 471 -0.36 10.76 -8.99
C ILE A 471 -1.26 11.06 -10.20
N LYS A 472 -1.55 10.05 -11.03
CA LYS A 472 -2.45 10.16 -12.20
C LYS A 472 -3.93 10.27 -11.79
N LEU A 473 -4.27 9.83 -10.58
CA LEU A 473 -5.61 9.89 -10.01
C LEU A 473 -5.73 10.87 -8.83
N ALA A 474 -4.64 11.53 -8.46
CA ALA A 474 -4.56 12.43 -7.33
C ALA A 474 -5.62 13.54 -7.39
N ARG A 475 -6.54 13.52 -6.42
CA ARG A 475 -7.62 14.52 -6.28
C ARG A 475 -8.24 14.45 -4.88
N ILE A 476 -9.01 15.49 -4.54
CA ILE A 476 -9.86 15.47 -3.35
C ILE A 476 -11.13 14.66 -3.69
N GLU A 477 -11.27 13.52 -3.05
CA GLU A 477 -12.33 12.55 -3.31
C GLU A 477 -12.57 11.69 -2.07
N ARG A 478 -13.82 11.29 -1.84
CA ARG A 478 -14.11 10.38 -0.73
C ARG A 478 -13.36 9.05 -0.94
N GLN A 479 -12.51 8.73 0.04
CA GLN A 479 -11.79 7.47 0.07
C GLN A 479 -12.61 6.38 0.75
N ILE A 480 -12.75 5.25 0.08
CA ILE A 480 -13.44 4.08 0.61
C ILE A 480 -12.41 3.14 1.24
N HIS A 481 -12.62 2.79 2.51
CA HIS A 481 -11.76 1.89 3.30
C HIS A 481 -10.32 2.37 3.43
N HIS A 482 -10.12 3.65 3.67
CA HIS A 482 -8.83 4.25 4.04
C HIS A 482 -8.50 4.03 5.54
N TYR A 483 -7.25 4.28 5.96
CA TYR A 483 -6.75 3.92 7.30
C TYR A 483 -7.57 4.44 8.48
N GLY A 484 -8.19 5.61 8.34
CA GLY A 484 -9.05 6.16 9.38
C GLY A 484 -10.21 5.22 9.74
N SER A 485 -10.63 4.32 8.84
CA SER A 485 -11.71 3.37 9.07
C SER A 485 -11.28 2.22 9.99
N GLY A 486 -10.16 1.56 9.66
CA GLY A 486 -9.65 0.42 10.43
C GLY A 486 -9.18 0.81 11.82
N LEU A 487 -8.52 1.96 11.95
CA LEU A 487 -8.01 2.46 13.24
C LEU A 487 -9.16 2.85 14.18
N ASN A 488 -10.08 3.71 13.75
CA ASN A 488 -11.17 4.18 14.61
C ASN A 488 -12.21 3.09 14.92
N ALA A 489 -12.27 2.02 14.12
CA ALA A 489 -13.04 0.83 14.46
C ALA A 489 -12.58 0.18 15.77
N LEU A 490 -11.28 0.26 16.13
CA LEU A 490 -10.75 -0.30 17.37
C LEU A 490 -11.48 0.27 18.60
N ALA A 491 -11.66 1.59 18.63
CA ALA A 491 -12.34 2.28 19.71
C ALA A 491 -13.80 1.87 19.85
N LEU A 492 -14.52 1.74 18.73
CA LEU A 492 -15.94 1.33 18.76
C LEU A 492 -16.12 -0.13 19.17
N LEU A 493 -15.26 -1.02 18.67
CA LEU A 493 -15.28 -2.44 19.03
C LEU A 493 -14.93 -2.65 20.51
N ASP A 494 -13.98 -1.88 21.05
CA ASP A 494 -13.66 -1.92 22.47
C ASP A 494 -14.80 -1.36 23.34
N ASN A 495 -15.36 -0.21 22.95
CA ASN A 495 -16.52 0.37 23.62
C ASN A 495 -17.71 -0.61 23.64
N TYR A 496 -17.92 -1.36 22.56
CA TYR A 496 -18.92 -2.42 22.50
C TYR A 496 -18.67 -3.53 23.52
N ARG A 497 -17.45 -4.06 23.57
CA ARG A 497 -17.08 -5.14 24.52
C ARG A 497 -17.24 -4.73 25.98
N GLN A 498 -17.06 -3.44 26.28
CA GLN A 498 -17.20 -2.88 27.62
C GLN A 498 -18.63 -2.42 27.97
N ALA A 499 -19.59 -2.54 27.04
CA ALA A 499 -20.96 -2.12 27.30
C ALA A 499 -21.59 -2.96 28.42
N ALA A 500 -22.30 -2.30 29.34
CA ALA A 500 -23.04 -2.99 30.40
C ALA A 500 -24.14 -3.92 29.86
N ASP A 501 -24.70 -3.57 28.70
CA ASP A 501 -25.63 -4.40 27.93
C ASP A 501 -25.21 -4.42 26.45
N PRO A 502 -24.34 -5.37 26.05
CA PRO A 502 -23.88 -5.52 24.67
C PRO A 502 -24.98 -5.99 23.71
N GLU A 503 -26.16 -6.41 24.20
CA GLU A 503 -27.29 -6.83 23.36
C GLU A 503 -28.30 -5.68 23.15
N SER A 504 -28.07 -4.52 23.77
CA SER A 504 -28.84 -3.30 23.49
C SER A 504 -28.59 -2.78 22.07
N THR A 505 -29.64 -2.23 21.44
CA THR A 505 -29.54 -1.61 20.10
C THR A 505 -28.47 -0.52 20.02
N LYS A 506 -28.21 0.19 21.14
CA LYS A 506 -27.18 1.23 21.23
C LYS A 506 -25.77 0.62 21.16
N ALA A 507 -25.49 -0.45 21.92
CA ALA A 507 -24.21 -1.12 21.86
C ALA A 507 -24.01 -1.79 20.50
N ILE A 508 -25.03 -2.47 19.98
CA ILE A 508 -25.01 -3.12 18.67
C ILE A 508 -24.73 -2.12 17.54
N TYR A 509 -25.13 -0.85 17.68
CA TYR A 509 -24.75 0.19 16.73
C TYR A 509 -23.22 0.34 16.62
N ASP A 510 -22.52 0.40 17.75
CA ASP A 510 -21.05 0.50 17.76
C ASP A 510 -20.41 -0.75 17.16
N LEU A 511 -20.94 -1.95 17.47
CA LEU A 511 -20.50 -3.19 16.82
C LEU A 511 -20.66 -3.11 15.31
N ARG A 512 -21.80 -2.62 14.79
CA ARG A 512 -22.05 -2.52 13.35
C ARG A 512 -21.10 -1.55 12.64
N VAL A 513 -20.83 -0.39 13.26
CA VAL A 513 -19.89 0.60 12.72
C VAL A 513 -18.47 0.06 12.78
N GLY A 514 -18.03 -0.38 13.97
CA GLY A 514 -16.68 -0.90 14.20
C GLY A 514 -16.39 -2.12 13.32
N TYR A 515 -17.33 -3.06 13.20
CA TYR A 515 -17.15 -4.23 12.36
C TYR A 515 -17.11 -3.89 10.86
N GLY A 516 -17.84 -2.86 10.42
CA GLY A 516 -17.73 -2.33 9.06
C GLY A 516 -16.33 -1.74 8.79
N GLY A 517 -15.84 -0.91 9.71
CA GLY A 517 -14.54 -0.27 9.61
C GLY A 517 -13.37 -1.28 9.68
N ILE A 518 -13.51 -2.35 10.46
CA ILE A 518 -12.48 -3.39 10.57
C ILE A 518 -12.48 -4.36 9.39
N GLN A 519 -13.61 -4.60 8.71
CA GLN A 519 -13.66 -5.52 7.56
C GLN A 519 -13.24 -4.84 6.26
N GLY A 520 -13.54 -3.55 6.11
CA GLY A 520 -13.20 -2.75 4.94
C GLY A 520 -11.76 -2.89 4.41
N PRO A 521 -10.71 -2.90 5.26
CA PRO A 521 -9.32 -2.98 4.83
C PRO A 521 -8.98 -4.23 4.01
N LEU A 522 -9.72 -5.34 4.18
CA LEU A 522 -9.53 -6.55 3.37
C LEU A 522 -10.01 -6.37 1.93
N SER A 523 -10.97 -5.48 1.68
CA SER A 523 -11.42 -5.21 0.32
C SER A 523 -10.39 -4.47 -0.52
N ASN A 524 -9.38 -3.86 0.11
CA ASN A 524 -8.26 -3.21 -0.60
C ASN A 524 -7.17 -4.20 -1.03
N ILE A 525 -7.26 -5.47 -0.62
CA ILE A 525 -6.32 -6.51 -1.05
C ILE A 525 -6.93 -7.22 -2.26
N ASP A 526 -6.24 -7.19 -3.39
CA ASP A 526 -6.67 -7.91 -4.58
C ASP A 526 -6.41 -9.43 -4.49
N ALA A 527 -6.83 -10.17 -5.52
CA ALA A 527 -6.63 -11.62 -5.55
C ALA A 527 -5.15 -12.05 -5.67
N GLY A 528 -4.26 -11.15 -6.10
CA GLY A 528 -2.81 -11.34 -6.15
C GLY A 528 -2.11 -11.04 -4.83
N GLY A 529 -2.81 -10.44 -3.86
CA GLY A 529 -2.27 -10.05 -2.57
C GLY A 529 -1.72 -8.62 -2.53
N PHE A 530 -1.90 -7.82 -3.58
CA PHE A 530 -1.52 -6.41 -3.59
C PHE A 530 -2.54 -5.60 -2.79
N GLY A 531 -2.05 -4.77 -1.85
CA GLY A 531 -2.89 -3.88 -1.05
C GLY A 531 -2.92 -2.48 -1.63
N SER A 532 -4.11 -1.89 -1.80
CA SER A 532 -4.31 -0.50 -2.21
C SER A 532 -4.61 0.42 -1.02
N MET A 533 -4.22 1.70 -1.10
CA MET A 533 -4.47 2.63 0.00
C MET A 533 -5.97 2.87 0.28
N ALA A 534 -6.78 2.92 -0.78
CA ALA A 534 -8.23 3.11 -0.72
C ALA A 534 -8.87 2.82 -2.09
N PHE A 535 -10.20 2.79 -2.11
CA PHE A 535 -10.99 2.76 -3.34
C PHE A 535 -11.55 4.14 -3.71
N HIS A 536 -11.39 4.53 -4.97
CA HIS A 536 -11.92 5.77 -5.56
C HIS A 536 -13.45 5.67 -5.73
N SER A 537 -14.20 6.52 -5.04
CA SER A 537 -15.67 6.53 -5.03
C SER A 537 -16.33 7.30 -6.17
N TYR A 538 -15.61 8.07 -6.96
CA TYR A 538 -16.18 8.85 -8.06
C TYR A 538 -16.65 7.94 -9.19
N PRO A 539 -17.85 8.18 -9.75
CA PRO A 539 -18.45 7.32 -10.76
C PRO A 539 -17.63 7.12 -12.04
N ASP A 540 -16.70 8.02 -12.33
CA ASP A 540 -15.82 7.96 -13.49
C ASP A 540 -14.59 7.05 -13.29
N THR A 541 -14.31 6.65 -12.05
CA THR A 541 -13.07 5.94 -11.69
C THR A 541 -13.36 4.58 -11.06
N LEU A 542 -14.20 4.53 -10.01
CA LEU A 542 -14.68 3.32 -9.33
C LEU A 542 -13.69 2.13 -9.33
N ARG A 543 -12.46 2.39 -8.87
CA ARG A 543 -11.38 1.40 -8.80
C ARG A 543 -10.54 1.59 -7.54
N TRP A 544 -9.83 0.55 -7.15
CA TRP A 544 -8.77 0.66 -6.15
C TRP A 544 -7.62 1.50 -6.70
N ASP A 545 -7.03 2.30 -5.82
CA ASP A 545 -5.81 3.05 -6.15
C ASP A 545 -4.69 2.07 -6.50
N ALA A 546 -3.82 2.46 -7.44
CA ALA A 546 -2.72 1.62 -7.88
C ALA A 546 -1.58 1.55 -6.84
N TYR A 547 -1.58 2.44 -5.85
CA TYR A 547 -0.57 2.50 -4.81
C TYR A 547 -1.06 1.86 -3.52
N SER A 548 -0.16 1.13 -2.86
CA SER A 548 -0.37 0.74 -1.46
C SER A 548 -0.40 1.94 -0.54
N GLY A 549 0.39 2.99 -0.84
CA GLY A 549 0.40 4.24 -0.10
C GLY A 549 0.36 4.04 1.42
N ASP A 550 -0.59 4.70 2.06
CA ASP A 550 -0.86 4.62 3.50
C ASP A 550 -1.82 3.48 3.90
N TYR A 551 -1.79 2.36 3.17
CA TYR A 551 -2.57 1.16 3.51
C TYR A 551 -2.14 0.50 4.83
N GLY A 552 -0.85 0.57 5.18
CA GLY A 552 -0.28 -0.11 6.35
C GLY A 552 -0.99 0.18 7.67
N PRO A 553 -1.22 1.46 8.04
CA PRO A 553 -2.00 1.80 9.23
C PRO A 553 -3.41 1.23 9.22
N ASN A 554 -4.04 1.10 8.04
CA ASN A 554 -5.36 0.49 7.91
C ASN A 554 -5.32 -1.01 8.23
N PHE A 555 -4.31 -1.71 7.69
CA PHE A 555 -4.09 -3.12 7.95
C PHE A 555 -3.70 -3.37 9.42
N LEU A 556 -2.91 -2.48 10.03
CA LEU A 556 -2.64 -2.48 11.48
C LEU A 556 -3.95 -2.44 12.27
N GLY A 557 -4.83 -1.48 11.95
CA GLY A 557 -6.16 -1.39 12.55
C GLY A 557 -6.91 -2.71 12.41
N HIS A 558 -7.00 -3.23 11.18
CA HIS A 558 -7.65 -4.52 10.87
C HIS A 558 -7.16 -5.66 11.76
N VAL A 559 -5.85 -5.92 11.81
CA VAL A 559 -5.30 -7.07 12.55
C VAL A 559 -5.46 -6.92 14.06
N LEU A 560 -5.42 -5.70 14.61
CA LEU A 560 -5.62 -5.47 16.03
C LEU A 560 -7.09 -5.65 16.45
N GLY A 561 -8.04 -5.35 15.56
CA GLY A 561 -9.48 -5.45 15.86
C GLY A 561 -10.18 -6.72 15.37
N ALA A 562 -9.55 -7.51 14.50
CA ALA A 562 -10.14 -8.73 13.94
C ALA A 562 -10.52 -9.74 15.05
N ALA A 563 -11.80 -10.12 15.05
CA ALA A 563 -12.41 -11.05 15.98
C ALA A 563 -13.77 -11.54 15.46
N THR A 564 -14.26 -12.63 16.06
CA THR A 564 -15.63 -13.12 15.90
C THR A 564 -16.50 -12.73 17.11
N TYR A 565 -17.69 -12.19 16.88
CA TYR A 565 -18.63 -11.81 17.93
C TYR A 565 -19.88 -12.69 17.86
N LEU A 566 -20.38 -13.15 19.01
CA LEU A 566 -21.68 -13.82 19.16
C LEU A 566 -22.58 -12.97 20.07
N LEU A 567 -23.81 -12.74 19.62
CA LEU A 567 -24.84 -12.03 20.38
C LEU A 567 -26.25 -12.50 20.00
N ASN A 568 -27.20 -12.30 20.90
CA ASN A 568 -28.63 -12.45 20.62
C ASN A 568 -29.24 -11.09 20.29
N HIS A 569 -29.39 -10.79 19.00
CA HIS A 569 -29.94 -9.52 18.55
C HIS A 569 -31.45 -9.42 18.84
N PRO A 570 -31.96 -8.31 19.41
CA PRO A 570 -33.37 -8.15 19.78
C PRO A 570 -34.39 -8.37 18.65
N ILE A 571 -33.96 -8.21 17.39
CA ILE A 571 -34.79 -8.38 16.18
C ILE A 571 -34.45 -9.67 15.41
N PHE A 572 -33.17 -10.07 15.38
CA PHE A 572 -32.70 -11.11 14.47
C PHE A 572 -32.39 -12.44 15.18
N GLY A 573 -32.48 -12.47 16.52
CA GLY A 573 -32.06 -13.62 17.31
C GLY A 573 -30.54 -13.78 17.31
N TRP A 574 -30.08 -15.02 17.46
CA TRP A 574 -28.66 -15.36 17.44
C TRP A 574 -28.00 -15.00 16.11
N ILE A 575 -27.02 -14.11 16.16
CA ILE A 575 -26.20 -13.71 15.01
C ILE A 575 -24.73 -13.73 15.39
N SER A 576 -23.88 -13.84 14.38
CA SER A 576 -22.44 -13.66 14.55
C SER A 576 -21.92 -12.60 13.59
N PHE A 577 -20.98 -11.78 14.06
CA PHE A 577 -20.13 -10.96 13.21
C PHE A 577 -18.79 -11.69 13.08
N GLY A 578 -18.37 -12.00 11.85
CA GLY A 578 -17.14 -12.74 11.61
C GLY A 578 -17.25 -14.24 11.74
N GLY A 579 -18.45 -14.82 11.81
CA GLY A 579 -18.60 -16.26 11.90
C GLY A 579 -19.93 -16.76 11.36
N ASN A 580 -20.01 -18.05 11.10
CA ASN A 580 -21.28 -18.72 10.82
C ASN A 580 -21.88 -19.18 12.15
N VAL A 581 -23.13 -18.81 12.42
CA VAL A 581 -23.86 -19.28 13.60
C VAL A 581 -24.82 -20.41 13.23
N HIS A 582 -24.79 -21.48 14.00
CA HIS A 582 -25.73 -22.59 13.91
C HIS A 582 -26.25 -22.92 15.31
N GLN A 583 -27.56 -22.89 15.46
CA GLN A 583 -28.20 -23.41 16.67
C GLN A 583 -28.63 -24.85 16.40
N ASP A 584 -28.08 -25.81 17.14
CA ASP A 584 -28.63 -27.17 17.11
C ASP A 584 -30.02 -27.18 17.78
N ASN A 585 -30.84 -28.20 17.55
CA ASN A 585 -32.22 -28.34 18.06
C ASN A 585 -32.35 -28.37 19.62
N GLY A 586 -31.30 -27.98 20.36
CA GLY A 586 -31.21 -27.89 21.81
C GLY A 586 -30.79 -26.50 22.34
N SER A 587 -30.12 -26.50 23.49
CA SER A 587 -29.69 -25.30 24.23
C SER A 587 -28.33 -24.75 23.81
N ILE A 588 -27.74 -25.22 22.70
CA ILE A 588 -26.36 -24.90 22.34
C ILE A 588 -26.32 -24.09 21.04
N VAL A 589 -25.65 -22.93 21.09
CA VAL A 589 -25.33 -22.09 19.94
C VAL A 589 -23.89 -22.34 19.55
N VAL A 590 -23.66 -22.86 18.35
CA VAL A 590 -22.33 -23.14 17.81
C VAL A 590 -21.97 -22.05 16.81
N VAL A 591 -20.73 -21.57 16.88
CA VAL A 591 -20.18 -20.59 15.97
C VAL A 591 -18.89 -21.11 15.36
N GLU A 592 -18.78 -20.98 14.05
CA GLU A 592 -17.56 -21.21 13.29
C GLU A 592 -16.94 -19.86 12.92
N PRO A 593 -15.83 -19.44 13.55
CA PRO A 593 -15.10 -18.23 13.17
C PRO A 593 -14.65 -18.26 11.70
N ARG A 594 -14.94 -17.16 11.01
CA ARG A 594 -14.61 -16.86 9.61
C ARG A 594 -13.88 -15.52 9.46
N ASP A 595 -13.66 -14.78 10.55
CA ASP A 595 -12.78 -13.63 10.55
C ASP A 595 -11.36 -14.04 10.15
N MET A 596 -10.57 -13.10 9.64
CA MET A 596 -9.26 -13.38 9.04
C MET A 596 -8.28 -14.05 10.03
N LEU A 597 -8.32 -13.70 11.32
CA LEU A 597 -7.38 -14.24 12.31
C LEU A 597 -7.87 -15.53 12.95
N ARG A 598 -9.16 -15.63 13.27
CA ARG A 598 -9.76 -16.71 14.07
C ARG A 598 -9.04 -16.91 15.42
N LYS A 599 -8.50 -15.83 16.00
CA LYS A 599 -7.74 -15.89 17.27
C LYS A 599 -8.45 -15.19 18.42
N ARG A 600 -9.58 -14.53 18.16
CA ARG A 600 -10.29 -13.73 19.16
C ARG A 600 -11.78 -13.92 19.03
N ILE A 601 -12.45 -14.15 20.16
CA ILE A 601 -13.92 -14.22 20.20
C ILE A 601 -14.48 -13.36 21.33
N PHE A 602 -15.67 -12.80 21.09
CA PHE A 602 -16.49 -12.16 22.12
C PHE A 602 -17.86 -12.81 22.21
N VAL A 603 -18.26 -13.24 23.40
CA VAL A 603 -19.58 -13.83 23.67
C VAL A 603 -20.39 -12.87 24.54
N ALA A 604 -21.23 -12.06 23.89
CA ALA A 604 -22.00 -10.99 24.52
C ALA A 604 -22.86 -11.41 25.72
N PRO A 605 -23.60 -12.54 25.70
CA PRO A 605 -24.45 -12.97 26.82
C PRO A 605 -23.74 -13.17 28.16
N VAL A 606 -22.42 -13.36 28.12
CA VAL A 606 -21.58 -13.56 29.31
C VAL A 606 -20.45 -12.52 29.41
N GLY A 607 -20.40 -11.54 28.50
CA GLY A 607 -19.35 -10.53 28.45
C GLY A 607 -17.93 -11.11 28.34
N LEU A 608 -17.79 -12.29 27.73
CA LEU A 608 -16.52 -13.02 27.71
C LEU A 608 -15.71 -12.66 26.47
N TRP A 609 -14.51 -12.13 26.68
CA TRP A 609 -13.50 -11.89 25.65
C TRP A 609 -12.38 -12.93 25.77
N VAL A 610 -12.10 -13.63 24.67
CA VAL A 610 -11.04 -14.65 24.62
C VAL A 610 -10.07 -14.32 23.50
N THR A 611 -8.78 -14.38 23.79
CA THR A 611 -7.70 -14.25 22.81
C THR A 611 -6.73 -15.42 22.93
N ILE A 612 -6.14 -15.85 21.82
CA ILE A 612 -5.09 -16.86 21.79
C ILE A 612 -3.87 -16.36 20.99
N ASP A 613 -2.68 -16.64 21.49
CA ASP A 613 -1.43 -16.28 20.80
C ASP A 613 -1.10 -17.25 19.66
N ALA A 614 -1.26 -18.55 19.89
CA ALA A 614 -0.91 -19.61 18.95
C ALA A 614 -2.11 -20.51 18.61
N GLY A 615 -2.12 -21.07 17.41
CA GLY A 615 -3.25 -21.81 16.86
C GLY A 615 -4.38 -20.92 16.35
N VAL A 616 -5.51 -21.54 16.01
CA VAL A 616 -6.73 -20.89 15.53
C VAL A 616 -7.96 -21.52 16.22
N ILE A 617 -8.97 -20.71 16.49
CA ILE A 617 -10.27 -21.15 17.00
C ILE A 617 -11.09 -21.64 15.81
N SER A 618 -11.23 -22.95 15.66
CA SER A 618 -12.00 -23.56 14.56
C SER A 618 -13.50 -23.51 14.80
N SER A 619 -13.91 -23.58 16.06
CA SER A 619 -15.31 -23.40 16.49
C SER A 619 -15.38 -23.03 17.97
N PHE A 620 -16.48 -22.42 18.38
CA PHE A 620 -16.87 -22.35 19.80
C PHE A 620 -18.36 -22.56 19.97
N SER A 621 -18.78 -22.95 21.16
CA SER A 621 -20.20 -23.11 21.50
C SER A 621 -20.55 -22.42 22.80
N TYR A 622 -21.78 -21.92 22.88
CA TYR A 622 -22.37 -21.32 24.07
C TYR A 622 -23.64 -22.09 24.47
N ASP A 623 -23.67 -22.62 25.69
CA ASP A 623 -24.87 -23.27 26.24
C ASP A 623 -25.76 -22.24 26.96
N LEU A 624 -27.02 -22.16 26.55
CA LEU A 624 -28.01 -21.20 27.07
C LEU A 624 -28.39 -21.45 28.53
N GLY A 625 -28.30 -22.71 29.00
CA GLY A 625 -28.69 -23.13 30.34
C GLY A 625 -27.56 -22.98 31.35
N SER A 626 -26.39 -23.58 31.07
CA SER A 626 -25.22 -23.50 31.95
C SER A 626 -24.46 -22.18 31.83
N ARG A 627 -24.66 -21.45 30.71
CA ARG A 627 -23.89 -20.25 30.33
C ARG A 627 -22.40 -20.52 30.11
N GLU A 628 -22.03 -21.77 29.84
CA GLU A 628 -20.66 -22.15 29.56
C GLU A 628 -20.29 -21.89 28.10
N VAL A 629 -19.03 -21.54 27.87
CA VAL A 629 -18.41 -21.40 26.54
C VAL A 629 -17.35 -22.47 26.37
N GLU A 630 -17.45 -23.26 25.30
CA GLU A 630 -16.47 -24.28 24.93
C GLU A 630 -15.78 -23.88 23.62
N LEU A 631 -14.46 -24.10 23.53
CA LEU A 631 -13.61 -23.69 22.42
C LEU A 631 -12.93 -24.91 21.79
N CYS A 632 -12.93 -24.98 20.46
CA CYS A 632 -12.07 -25.89 19.72
C CYS A 632 -10.90 -25.09 19.12
N ILE A 633 -9.68 -25.46 19.49
CA ILE A 633 -8.46 -24.81 19.02
C ILE A 633 -7.64 -25.81 18.20
N GLU A 634 -7.28 -25.42 16.99
CA GLU A 634 -6.38 -26.16 16.10
C GLU A 634 -4.99 -25.52 16.13
N SER A 635 -3.92 -26.32 16.12
CA SER A 635 -2.54 -25.82 16.05
C SER A 635 -1.65 -26.72 15.21
N ASP A 636 -0.73 -26.11 14.46
CA ASP A 636 0.32 -26.82 13.71
C ASP A 636 1.50 -27.23 14.60
N VAL A 637 1.52 -26.80 15.87
CA VAL A 637 2.53 -27.18 16.87
C VAL A 637 2.19 -28.55 17.46
N SER A 638 2.50 -29.61 16.70
CA SER A 638 2.52 -31.02 17.14
C SER A 638 1.22 -31.55 17.76
N SER A 639 0.57 -32.40 16.95
CA SER A 639 -0.41 -33.44 17.29
C SER A 639 -0.23 -34.09 18.67
N LYS A 640 -0.91 -33.58 19.69
CA LYS A 640 -1.52 -34.40 20.75
C LYS A 640 -2.82 -33.75 21.21
N SER A 641 -3.94 -34.35 20.80
CA SER A 641 -5.25 -34.01 21.35
C SER A 641 -5.25 -34.22 22.86
N HIS A 642 -5.27 -33.13 23.63
CA HIS A 642 -5.50 -33.17 25.06
C HIS A 642 -6.99 -32.95 25.32
N TRP A 643 -7.76 -34.02 25.23
CA TRP A 643 -9.09 -34.05 25.86
C TRP A 643 -8.87 -34.11 27.37
N LYS A 644 -9.41 -33.13 28.12
CA LYS A 644 -9.55 -33.25 29.57
C LYS A 644 -11.02 -33.07 29.94
N GLN A 645 -11.56 -34.10 30.57
CA GLN A 645 -12.88 -34.05 31.18
C GLN A 645 -12.86 -33.07 32.36
N HIS A 646 -13.93 -32.29 32.50
CA HIS A 646 -14.09 -31.26 33.53
C HIS A 646 -13.88 -31.85 34.94
N GLY A 647 -12.93 -31.29 35.71
CA GLY A 647 -12.75 -31.60 37.15
C GLY A 647 -11.37 -32.07 37.66
N SER A 648 -10.29 -32.07 36.87
CA SER A 648 -8.95 -32.49 37.37
C SER A 648 -7.93 -31.35 37.46
N ARG A 649 -7.56 -30.98 38.70
CA ARG A 649 -6.50 -30.02 39.03
C ARG A 649 -5.13 -30.52 38.56
N GLY A 650 -4.45 -29.73 37.73
CA GLY A 650 -3.05 -29.93 37.35
C GLY A 650 -2.50 -28.67 36.68
N SER A 651 -1.27 -28.28 37.03
CA SER A 651 -0.61 -27.04 36.60
C SER A 651 -0.29 -27.05 35.10
N HIS A 652 -0.72 -26.01 34.37
CA HIS A 652 -0.39 -25.78 32.97
C HIS A 652 0.90 -24.96 32.87
N ASN A 653 2.01 -25.62 32.52
CA ASN A 653 3.13 -24.96 31.85
C ASN A 653 2.92 -25.20 30.34
N ASN A 654 2.89 -24.13 29.54
CA ASN A 654 2.97 -24.10 28.05
C ASN A 654 1.67 -23.94 27.22
N VAL A 655 0.60 -23.33 27.76
CA VAL A 655 -0.36 -22.57 26.94
C VAL A 655 -0.78 -21.36 27.78
N MET A 656 -0.35 -20.16 27.38
CA MET A 656 -0.83 -18.91 28.00
C MET A 656 -2.19 -18.59 27.38
N LEU A 657 -3.25 -18.83 28.14
CA LEU A 657 -4.57 -18.26 27.87
C LEU A 657 -4.64 -16.97 28.67
N GLN A 658 -4.67 -15.81 28.01
CA GLN A 658 -5.02 -14.56 28.69
C GLN A 658 -6.55 -14.52 28.83
N TRP A 659 -7.03 -14.59 30.06
CA TRP A 659 -8.44 -14.40 30.41
C TRP A 659 -8.56 -13.09 31.17
N GLU A 660 -9.22 -12.08 30.61
CA GLU A 660 -9.67 -10.93 31.38
C GLU A 660 -11.12 -11.15 31.83
N HIS A 661 -11.31 -11.38 33.12
CA HIS A 661 -12.63 -11.47 33.75
C HIS A 661 -12.88 -10.18 34.54
N LYS A 662 -13.54 -9.18 33.95
CA LYS A 662 -14.01 -8.00 34.72
C LYS A 662 -15.36 -8.35 35.37
N VAL A 663 -15.31 -8.76 36.63
CA VAL A 663 -16.52 -8.89 37.48
C VAL A 663 -16.95 -7.48 37.90
N LEU A 664 -18.16 -7.07 37.48
CA LEU A 664 -18.90 -5.99 38.13
C LEU A 664 -19.37 -6.49 39.50
N GLU A 665 -18.60 -6.21 40.55
CA GLU A 665 -19.11 -6.30 41.92
C GLU A 665 -20.05 -5.11 42.17
N ALA A 666 -21.35 -5.35 42.03
CA ALA A 666 -22.38 -4.52 42.62
C ALA A 666 -23.40 -5.41 43.34
N LEU A 667 -23.57 -5.13 44.64
CA LEU A 667 -24.55 -5.66 45.60
C LEU A 667 -24.14 -6.93 46.38
N PHE A 668 -23.36 -6.72 47.44
CA PHE A 668 -23.82 -6.95 48.83
C PHE A 668 -23.41 -5.78 49.73
#